data_AF-A0A7V4HFC7-F1
#
_entry.id   AF-A0A7V4HFC7-F1
#
_cell.length_a   1.000
_cell.length_b   1.000
_cell.length_c   1.000
_cell.angle_alpha   90.00
_cell.angle_beta   90.00
_cell.angle_gamma   90.00
#
_symmetry.space_group_name_H-M   'P 1'
#
loop_
_entity.id
_entity.type
_entity.pdbx_description
1 polymer ?
#
loop_
_entity_poly.entity_id
_entity_poly.type
_entity_poly.pdbx_seq_one_letter_code
_entity_poly.pdbx_strand_id
1 'polypeptide(L)'
;MGKSPQTGGQEEPKMKVAVTDYIEDELQWEARKLAEAGIEFAAFQLKHRPADEVARAAGDADVIVVNMVKMDEPLLARLPKCRLLIRHGIGYDNVDVAACTKLGIQFAYQPDYCQEDVAEHAICLIMSCARKIVRSREVLERSSRAGQWDFAGLFPIPRMHGKTLGIVGLGKIGKHVAQVLQAAGMDVIAFDPFLSADVAKELRIESVSLDELLKRADVITLHTPLTEQTRNLINADRLKLMKKGARIVNVARGGIIDEAALAEALKAGTIAGAALDVFAEEPLKSGSPLFGLPNCILTPHLGASTEEAQVKVSVDIANQFNAFFQSGKIINAVNVQLRVDPAIDGWLAAAESLGAALVQTLDEPLKGLEVIARGDLAKYDTKPLATAALKGALARISTQVVNFVTVSNIAKERGITLTSSSTEQGAEKGRKITVPPEGGRLGRSSKNDIVIVDPMMSRHHCRLFFKTNDGLWITDLGSSNATLVNNKPAQECPLRVGDTILVGETLLRVVNDGRASPQQTVQPSQPATPPAPAAATPPPIQAKRKTQKFGIRRLLLIEAVVIVIAFAVWLPKIRAWRNPPRPPPFAVAPAPVLEVEYEKVQADSSNIFRHHLSLKADGIISVQIDDPANNRHVRKEKPVDKDYLKELARTIVETGFFDLDERYEGIQPDALESWDLSVTVGRRTHRTRVINRVEPEAFRNAREIVEQAGKNELGLDAMQFSTDKLLQMAQEAYLLGRKLLDEREIKYGNLSAAIRSLKEAEIYLETVEPKPEYYGELISAKSDAERMLNEKYEDQNFRASRAIRLREWEQAARELQIILELVPDRSDPRNSDARKRLLDVQSRMKEKK
;
A
#
# COMPACT_ATOMS: atom_id res chain seq x y z
N MET A 1 -10.10 -0.22 70.35
CA MET A 1 -9.28 -1.11 69.48
C MET A 1 -10.23 -1.93 68.62
N GLY A 2 -10.60 -1.39 67.45
CA GLY A 2 -11.42 -2.11 66.47
C GLY A 2 -10.54 -3.03 65.63
N LYS A 3 -10.91 -4.31 65.53
CA LYS A 3 -10.31 -5.25 64.59
C LYS A 3 -10.95 -5.02 63.21
N SER A 4 -10.14 -4.66 62.23
CA SER A 4 -10.54 -4.62 60.83
C SER A 4 -10.60 -6.05 60.27
N PRO A 5 -11.59 -6.38 59.41
CA PRO A 5 -11.70 -7.70 58.81
C PRO A 5 -10.68 -7.88 57.69
N GLN A 6 -10.00 -9.03 57.69
CA GLN A 6 -9.16 -9.47 56.59
C GLN A 6 -10.04 -9.79 55.38
N THR A 7 -9.93 -9.01 54.33
CA THR A 7 -10.42 -9.36 52.99
C THR A 7 -9.48 -10.43 52.42
N GLY A 8 -9.97 -11.66 52.30
CA GLY A 8 -9.31 -12.70 51.51
C GLY A 8 -9.23 -12.24 50.06
N GLY A 9 -8.02 -12.02 49.56
CA GLY A 9 -7.77 -11.82 48.14
C GLY A 9 -8.10 -13.12 47.42
N GLN A 10 -9.18 -13.12 46.64
CA GLN A 10 -9.32 -14.09 45.56
C GLN A 10 -8.22 -13.75 44.54
N GLU A 11 -7.23 -14.63 44.39
CA GLU A 11 -6.30 -14.55 43.25
C GLU A 11 -7.14 -14.53 41.97
N GLU A 12 -6.99 -13.49 41.15
CA GLU A 12 -7.62 -13.48 39.83
C GLU A 12 -7.17 -14.72 39.04
N PRO A 13 -8.08 -15.42 38.35
CA PRO A 13 -7.74 -16.62 37.61
C PRO A 13 -6.69 -16.28 36.54
N LYS A 14 -5.49 -16.89 36.66
CA LYS A 14 -4.43 -16.76 35.67
C LYS A 14 -4.90 -17.32 34.34
N MET A 15 -4.75 -16.53 33.27
CA MET A 15 -5.10 -16.95 31.92
C MET A 15 -4.19 -18.10 31.49
N LYS A 16 -4.74 -19.08 30.76
CA LYS A 16 -4.01 -20.27 30.30
C LYS A 16 -3.90 -20.32 28.78
N VAL A 17 -2.69 -20.57 28.30
CA VAL A 17 -2.34 -20.78 26.90
C VAL A 17 -1.95 -22.24 26.69
N ALA A 18 -2.56 -22.90 25.71
CA ALA A 18 -2.18 -24.26 25.30
C ALA A 18 -1.73 -24.30 23.84
N VAL A 19 -0.56 -24.88 23.59
CA VAL A 19 -0.07 -25.22 22.24
C VAL A 19 -0.38 -26.70 22.00
N THR A 20 -1.20 -26.98 21.00
CA THR A 20 -1.67 -28.35 20.72
C THR A 20 -0.62 -29.20 20.00
N ASP A 21 0.16 -28.59 19.12
CA ASP A 21 1.24 -29.21 18.36
C ASP A 21 2.20 -28.15 17.80
N TYR A 22 3.46 -28.52 17.60
CA TYR A 22 4.56 -27.62 17.20
C TYR A 22 5.66 -28.40 16.46
N ILE A 23 6.47 -27.72 15.64
CA ILE A 23 7.53 -28.38 14.83
C ILE A 23 8.89 -28.29 15.53
N GLU A 24 9.06 -27.27 16.35
CA GLU A 24 10.26 -26.92 17.08
C GLU A 24 10.64 -28.02 18.09
N ASP A 25 11.92 -28.10 18.45
CA ASP A 25 12.38 -29.09 19.44
C ASP A 25 11.74 -28.83 20.82
N GLU A 26 11.70 -27.56 21.25
CA GLU A 26 11.13 -27.14 22.53
C GLU A 26 10.59 -25.70 22.49
N LEU A 27 9.56 -25.39 23.29
CA LEU A 27 8.94 -24.07 23.42
C LEU A 27 9.33 -23.35 24.72
N GLN A 28 10.57 -23.54 25.20
CA GLN A 28 11.01 -22.99 26.50
C GLN A 28 11.07 -21.46 26.53
N TRP A 29 11.29 -20.83 25.37
CA TRP A 29 11.37 -19.37 25.31
C TRP A 29 9.98 -18.75 25.47
N GLU A 30 8.98 -19.28 24.76
CA GLU A 30 7.56 -18.92 24.86
C GLU A 30 7.06 -19.14 26.27
N ALA A 31 7.36 -20.32 26.85
CA ALA A 31 7.01 -20.65 28.23
C ALA A 31 7.56 -19.62 29.22
N ARG A 32 8.84 -19.21 29.07
CA ARG A 32 9.46 -18.19 29.92
C ARG A 32 8.81 -16.82 29.76
N LYS A 33 8.54 -16.39 28.52
CA LYS A 33 7.93 -15.09 28.24
C LYS A 33 6.50 -14.98 28.76
N LEU A 34 5.72 -16.06 28.61
CA LEU A 34 4.35 -16.11 29.16
C LEU A 34 4.37 -16.18 30.68
N ALA A 35 5.32 -16.92 31.29
CA ALA A 35 5.48 -16.95 32.75
C ALA A 35 5.87 -15.58 33.33
N GLU A 36 6.75 -14.81 32.67
CA GLU A 36 7.09 -13.42 33.04
C GLU A 36 5.84 -12.51 33.07
N ALA A 37 4.85 -12.81 32.22
CA ALA A 37 3.57 -12.10 32.16
C ALA A 37 2.47 -12.71 33.07
N GLY A 38 2.81 -13.73 33.89
CA GLY A 38 1.87 -14.37 34.82
C GLY A 38 0.86 -15.31 34.17
N ILE A 39 1.11 -15.75 32.94
CA ILE A 39 0.23 -16.62 32.13
C ILE A 39 0.65 -18.08 32.29
N GLU A 40 -0.31 -18.99 32.51
CA GLU A 40 -0.06 -20.43 32.53
C GLU A 40 0.16 -20.94 31.10
N PHE A 41 1.19 -21.74 30.88
CA PHE A 41 1.54 -22.27 29.56
C PHE A 41 1.64 -23.79 29.58
N ALA A 42 1.00 -24.44 28.61
CA ALA A 42 1.13 -25.86 28.35
C ALA A 42 1.40 -26.11 26.85
N ALA A 43 2.30 -27.04 26.54
CA ALA A 43 2.59 -27.45 25.17
C ALA A 43 2.46 -28.96 25.05
N PHE A 44 1.92 -29.40 23.92
CA PHE A 44 1.63 -30.80 23.64
C PHE A 44 2.01 -31.16 22.19
N GLN A 45 2.03 -32.45 21.89
CA GLN A 45 2.25 -33.00 20.54
C GLN A 45 1.05 -33.87 20.15
N LEU A 46 -0.07 -33.22 19.79
CA LEU A 46 -1.39 -33.85 19.65
C LEU A 46 -1.84 -34.05 18.20
N LYS A 47 -1.00 -33.73 17.21
CA LYS A 47 -1.33 -33.82 15.76
C LYS A 47 -2.06 -35.11 15.35
N HIS A 48 -1.66 -36.25 15.90
CA HIS A 48 -2.20 -37.58 15.56
C HIS A 48 -3.15 -38.15 16.61
N ARG A 49 -3.61 -37.33 17.56
CA ARG A 49 -4.47 -37.76 18.66
C ARG A 49 -5.94 -37.55 18.31
N PRO A 50 -6.85 -38.40 18.83
CA PRO A 50 -8.29 -38.21 18.65
C PRO A 50 -8.76 -36.94 19.37
N ALA A 51 -9.84 -36.34 18.88
CA ALA A 51 -10.42 -35.12 19.43
C ALA A 51 -10.69 -35.20 20.95
N ASP A 52 -11.03 -36.38 21.48
CA ASP A 52 -11.21 -36.62 22.92
C ASP A 52 -9.96 -36.38 23.78
N GLU A 53 -8.78 -36.68 23.22
CA GLU A 53 -7.51 -36.44 23.91
C GLU A 53 -7.13 -34.96 23.81
N VAL A 54 -7.37 -34.33 22.65
CA VAL A 54 -7.12 -32.89 22.47
C VAL A 54 -7.96 -32.06 23.43
N ALA A 55 -9.27 -32.34 23.51
CA ALA A 55 -10.18 -31.65 24.41
C ALA A 55 -9.81 -31.84 25.90
N ARG A 56 -9.31 -33.02 26.28
CA ARG A 56 -8.83 -33.27 27.66
C ARG A 56 -7.57 -32.47 27.99
N ALA A 57 -6.65 -32.35 27.03
CA ALA A 57 -5.36 -31.69 27.25
C ALA A 57 -5.47 -30.15 27.23
N ALA A 58 -6.28 -29.59 26.33
CA ALA A 58 -6.35 -28.15 26.07
C ALA A 58 -7.71 -27.51 26.41
N GLY A 59 -8.69 -28.29 26.90
CA GLY A 59 -10.07 -27.81 27.11
C GLY A 59 -10.23 -26.78 28.23
N ASP A 60 -9.23 -26.61 29.09
CA ASP A 60 -9.20 -25.60 30.14
C ASP A 60 -8.44 -24.32 29.76
N ALA A 61 -7.91 -24.24 28.54
CA ALA A 61 -7.15 -23.08 28.06
C ALA A 61 -8.06 -21.94 27.55
N ASP A 62 -7.67 -20.70 27.83
CA ASP A 62 -8.31 -19.48 27.32
C ASP A 62 -7.85 -19.16 25.90
N VAL A 63 -6.59 -19.48 25.58
CA VAL A 63 -6.02 -19.31 24.24
C VAL A 63 -5.39 -20.61 23.78
N ILE A 64 -5.69 -21.01 22.55
CA ILE A 64 -5.13 -22.21 21.95
C ILE A 64 -4.33 -21.83 20.72
N VAL A 65 -3.11 -22.35 20.63
CA VAL A 65 -2.28 -22.31 19.43
C VAL A 65 -2.30 -23.68 18.77
N VAL A 66 -2.58 -23.71 17.47
CA VAL A 66 -2.65 -24.94 16.68
C VAL A 66 -1.77 -24.84 15.46
N ASN A 67 -1.01 -25.88 15.16
CA ASN A 67 -0.26 -25.96 13.90
C ASN A 67 -1.01 -26.86 12.91
N MET A 68 -1.15 -28.15 13.24
CA MET A 68 -1.65 -29.20 12.35
C MET A 68 -2.85 -29.97 12.89
N VAL A 69 -3.16 -29.89 14.19
CA VAL A 69 -4.38 -30.53 14.73
C VAL A 69 -5.61 -30.02 13.97
N LYS A 70 -6.52 -30.93 13.63
CA LYS A 70 -7.79 -30.59 12.99
C LYS A 70 -8.77 -30.03 14.02
N MET A 71 -9.12 -28.76 13.88
CA MET A 71 -10.05 -28.01 14.73
C MET A 71 -11.42 -27.90 14.05
N ASP A 72 -12.17 -29.00 14.02
CA ASP A 72 -13.53 -29.04 13.49
C ASP A 72 -14.60 -28.72 14.55
N GLU A 73 -15.86 -28.49 14.13
CA GLU A 73 -16.96 -28.13 15.03
C GLU A 73 -17.09 -29.07 16.26
N PRO A 74 -17.03 -30.41 16.12
CA PRO A 74 -17.11 -31.31 17.28
C PRO A 74 -16.00 -31.10 18.32
N LEU A 75 -14.75 -30.83 17.89
CA LEU A 75 -13.66 -30.54 18.81
C LEU A 75 -13.83 -29.14 19.42
N LEU A 76 -14.10 -28.13 18.60
CA LEU A 76 -14.25 -26.74 19.06
C LEU A 76 -15.36 -26.59 20.11
N ALA A 77 -16.48 -27.29 19.95
CA ALA A 77 -17.59 -27.28 20.91
C ALA A 77 -17.21 -27.81 22.30
N ARG A 78 -16.06 -28.49 22.43
CA ARG A 78 -15.56 -29.07 23.68
C ARG A 78 -14.42 -28.26 24.30
N LEU A 79 -14.19 -27.05 23.80
CA LEU A 79 -13.20 -26.09 24.30
C LEU A 79 -13.92 -24.88 24.92
N PRO A 80 -14.72 -25.06 25.99
CA PRO A 80 -15.68 -24.06 26.46
C PRO A 80 -15.03 -22.79 27.03
N LYS A 81 -13.73 -22.82 27.35
CA LYS A 81 -12.96 -21.67 27.82
C LYS A 81 -12.20 -20.96 26.71
N CYS A 82 -12.03 -21.58 25.55
CA CYS A 82 -11.23 -21.00 24.49
C CYS A 82 -11.90 -19.74 23.94
N ARG A 83 -11.21 -18.61 24.04
CA ARG A 83 -11.67 -17.29 23.54
C ARG A 83 -10.91 -16.89 22.28
N LEU A 84 -9.69 -17.37 22.12
CA LEU A 84 -8.82 -17.11 20.98
C LEU A 84 -8.15 -18.39 20.51
N LEU A 85 -8.31 -18.70 19.23
CA LEU A 85 -7.61 -19.75 18.52
C LEU A 85 -6.63 -19.12 17.53
N ILE A 86 -5.36 -19.48 17.61
CA ILE A 86 -4.30 -18.97 16.73
C ILE A 86 -3.76 -20.14 15.90
N ARG A 87 -3.87 -20.04 14.57
CA ARG A 87 -3.19 -20.97 13.67
C ARG A 87 -1.76 -20.53 13.46
N HIS A 88 -0.84 -21.40 13.82
CA HIS A 88 0.60 -21.26 13.62
C HIS A 88 0.98 -21.51 12.15
N GLY A 89 0.65 -20.55 11.29
CA GLY A 89 1.11 -20.46 9.90
C GLY A 89 0.09 -19.92 8.88
N ILE A 90 0.42 -20.03 7.58
CA ILE A 90 -0.31 -19.36 6.47
C ILE A 90 -1.67 -20.00 6.14
N GLY A 91 -1.72 -21.30 5.86
CA GLY A 91 -2.97 -22.01 5.55
C GLY A 91 -3.69 -22.45 6.80
N TYR A 92 -5.01 -22.36 6.85
CA TYR A 92 -5.78 -22.81 8.02
C TYR A 92 -6.88 -23.79 7.62
N ASP A 93 -6.63 -24.57 6.57
CA ASP A 93 -7.56 -25.60 6.06
C ASP A 93 -7.96 -26.64 7.13
N ASN A 94 -7.17 -26.74 8.21
CA ASN A 94 -7.43 -27.57 9.38
C ASN A 94 -8.36 -26.92 10.43
N VAL A 95 -8.83 -25.68 10.24
CA VAL A 95 -9.66 -24.95 11.20
C VAL A 95 -11.02 -24.61 10.59
N ASP A 96 -12.10 -25.00 11.26
CA ASP A 96 -13.46 -24.58 10.92
C ASP A 96 -13.75 -23.17 11.47
N VAL A 97 -13.46 -22.17 10.64
CA VAL A 97 -13.67 -20.75 10.99
C VAL A 97 -15.14 -20.42 11.25
N ALA A 98 -16.07 -21.10 10.56
CA ALA A 98 -17.50 -20.89 10.76
C ALA A 98 -17.93 -21.38 12.15
N ALA A 99 -17.45 -22.56 12.56
CA ALA A 99 -17.66 -23.09 13.90
C ALA A 99 -17.04 -22.20 14.98
N CYS A 100 -15.80 -21.71 14.78
CA CYS A 100 -15.19 -20.72 15.69
C CYS A 100 -16.11 -19.51 15.90
N THR A 101 -16.65 -18.96 14.81
CA THR A 101 -17.57 -17.81 14.85
C THR A 101 -18.85 -18.13 15.61
N LYS A 102 -19.48 -19.28 15.34
CA LYS A 102 -20.71 -19.75 16.00
C LYS A 102 -20.52 -19.92 17.51
N LEU A 103 -19.34 -20.37 17.93
CA LEU A 103 -19.00 -20.62 19.33
C LEU A 103 -18.42 -19.39 20.04
N GLY A 104 -18.28 -18.26 19.35
CA GLY A 104 -17.72 -17.02 19.92
C GLY A 104 -16.20 -17.06 20.13
N ILE A 105 -15.51 -18.00 19.48
CA ILE A 105 -14.05 -18.14 19.52
C ILE A 105 -13.46 -17.24 18.43
N GLN A 106 -12.64 -16.27 18.82
CA GLN A 106 -11.91 -15.45 17.87
C GLN A 106 -10.80 -16.28 17.22
N PHE A 107 -10.65 -16.17 15.90
CA PHE A 107 -9.69 -16.94 15.13
C PHE A 107 -8.69 -16.02 14.44
N ALA A 108 -7.41 -16.35 14.52
CA ALA A 108 -6.33 -15.65 13.85
C ALA A 108 -5.29 -16.62 13.29
N TYR A 109 -4.46 -16.15 12.37
CA TYR A 109 -3.42 -16.94 11.70
C TYR A 109 -2.19 -16.09 11.35
N GLN A 110 -1.13 -16.71 10.84
CA GLN A 110 0.12 -16.00 10.51
C GLN A 110 0.46 -16.08 9.01
N PRO A 111 0.03 -15.10 8.18
CA PRO A 111 0.23 -15.13 6.73
C PRO A 111 1.64 -14.79 6.25
N ASP A 112 2.42 -14.06 7.05
CA ASP A 112 3.58 -13.30 6.54
C ASP A 112 4.93 -13.73 7.14
N TYR A 113 5.06 -14.97 7.60
CA TYR A 113 6.28 -15.42 8.28
C TYR A 113 7.29 -16.16 7.39
N CYS A 114 6.89 -16.68 6.23
CA CYS A 114 7.74 -17.58 5.43
C CYS A 114 7.63 -17.41 3.90
N GLN A 115 7.35 -16.20 3.41
CA GLN A 115 7.05 -16.00 1.99
C GLN A 115 8.29 -16.24 1.11
N GLU A 116 9.44 -15.72 1.55
CA GLU A 116 10.74 -15.90 0.91
C GLU A 116 11.14 -17.38 0.94
N ASP A 117 11.00 -18.04 2.09
CA ASP A 117 11.39 -19.43 2.30
C ASP A 117 10.63 -20.38 1.35
N VAL A 118 9.31 -20.19 1.23
CA VAL A 118 8.48 -21.00 0.33
C VAL A 118 8.82 -20.72 -1.14
N ALA A 119 9.16 -19.46 -1.47
CA ALA A 119 9.57 -19.09 -2.83
C ALA A 119 10.93 -19.72 -3.19
N GLU A 120 11.90 -19.68 -2.27
CA GLU A 120 13.20 -20.34 -2.41
C GLU A 120 13.06 -21.85 -2.60
N HIS A 121 12.20 -22.49 -1.81
CA HIS A 121 11.90 -23.92 -1.96
C HIS A 121 11.28 -24.24 -3.32
N ALA A 122 10.33 -23.42 -3.80
CA ALA A 122 9.75 -23.55 -5.13
C ALA A 122 10.84 -23.48 -6.23
N ILE A 123 11.73 -22.49 -6.15
CA ILE A 123 12.84 -22.31 -7.08
C ILE A 123 13.80 -23.52 -7.04
N CYS A 124 14.13 -24.00 -5.84
CA CYS A 124 14.94 -25.20 -5.64
C CYS A 124 14.31 -26.43 -6.32
N LEU A 125 12.99 -26.64 -6.15
CA LEU A 125 12.26 -27.75 -6.75
C LEU A 125 12.15 -27.60 -8.28
N ILE A 126 11.89 -26.39 -8.78
CA ILE A 126 11.91 -26.07 -10.23
C ILE A 126 13.25 -26.47 -10.84
N MET A 127 14.35 -26.00 -10.25
CA MET A 127 15.70 -26.27 -10.76
C MET A 127 16.08 -27.75 -10.60
N SER A 128 15.75 -28.37 -9.47
CA SER A 128 16.04 -29.78 -9.21
C SER A 128 15.29 -30.71 -10.17
N CYS A 129 14.02 -30.40 -10.46
CA CYS A 129 13.20 -31.15 -11.41
C CYS A 129 13.69 -30.94 -12.86
N ALA A 130 14.04 -29.70 -13.23
CA ALA A 130 14.61 -29.38 -14.54
C ALA A 130 15.94 -30.10 -14.78
N ARG A 131 16.86 -30.01 -13.81
CA ARG A 131 18.24 -30.51 -13.93
C ARG A 131 18.39 -31.97 -13.49
N LYS A 132 17.30 -32.63 -13.09
CA LYS A 132 17.23 -34.02 -12.64
C LYS A 132 18.19 -34.31 -11.47
N ILE A 133 18.37 -33.36 -10.56
CA ILE A 133 19.38 -33.43 -9.49
C ILE A 133 19.16 -34.66 -8.60
N VAL A 134 17.94 -34.84 -8.08
CA VAL A 134 17.60 -35.98 -7.22
C VAL A 134 17.85 -37.32 -7.92
N ARG A 135 17.38 -37.45 -9.16
CA ARG A 135 17.58 -38.66 -9.97
C ARG A 135 19.05 -38.91 -10.31
N SER A 136 19.83 -37.85 -10.53
CA SER A 136 21.24 -37.96 -10.90
C SER A 136 22.08 -38.66 -9.83
N ARG A 137 21.78 -38.41 -8.54
CA ARG A 137 22.42 -39.11 -7.42
C ARG A 137 22.19 -40.62 -7.49
N GLU A 138 20.95 -41.05 -7.64
CA GLU A 138 20.61 -42.48 -7.70
C GLU A 138 21.28 -43.18 -8.89
N VAL A 139 21.29 -42.51 -10.06
CA VAL A 139 21.95 -43.03 -11.27
C VAL A 139 23.46 -43.17 -11.03
N LEU A 140 24.11 -42.15 -10.46
CA LEU A 140 25.53 -42.18 -10.14
C LEU A 140 25.87 -43.30 -9.14
N GLU A 141 25.09 -43.44 -8.07
CA GLU A 141 25.30 -44.50 -7.07
C GLU A 141 25.15 -45.89 -7.69
N ARG A 142 24.09 -46.12 -8.49
CA ARG A 142 23.88 -47.39 -9.19
C ARG A 142 25.04 -47.70 -10.15
N SER A 143 25.42 -46.73 -10.98
CA SER A 143 26.50 -46.89 -11.95
C SER A 143 27.83 -47.21 -11.26
N SER A 144 28.16 -46.47 -10.21
CA SER A 144 29.41 -46.65 -9.47
C SER A 144 29.47 -48.02 -8.78
N ARG A 145 28.36 -48.50 -8.21
CA ARG A 145 28.28 -49.86 -7.62
C ARG A 145 28.50 -50.97 -8.66
N ALA A 146 28.16 -50.71 -9.92
CA ALA A 146 28.43 -51.61 -11.03
C ALA A 146 29.84 -51.45 -11.64
N GLY A 147 30.69 -50.57 -11.08
CA GLY A 147 32.01 -50.25 -11.62
C GLY A 147 31.94 -49.51 -12.97
N GLN A 148 30.82 -48.85 -13.26
CA GLN A 148 30.58 -48.14 -14.52
C GLN A 148 30.54 -46.62 -14.30
N TRP A 149 30.74 -45.87 -15.39
CA TRP A 149 30.48 -44.42 -15.46
C TRP A 149 29.38 -44.13 -16.50
N ASP A 150 28.20 -44.71 -16.30
CA ASP A 150 27.03 -44.56 -17.16
C ASP A 150 25.96 -43.68 -16.50
N PHE A 151 25.72 -42.53 -17.12
CA PHE A 151 24.68 -41.59 -16.78
C PHE A 151 23.80 -41.22 -17.99
N ALA A 152 23.85 -42.03 -19.06
CA ALA A 152 23.14 -41.77 -20.30
C ALA A 152 21.62 -41.63 -20.08
N GLY A 153 21.08 -42.38 -19.11
CA GLY A 153 19.66 -42.31 -18.71
C GLY A 153 19.21 -40.96 -18.12
N LEU A 154 20.12 -40.01 -17.88
CA LEU A 154 19.76 -38.65 -17.46
C LEU A 154 19.43 -37.72 -18.63
N PHE A 155 19.85 -38.01 -19.87
CA PHE A 155 19.57 -37.14 -21.00
C PHE A 155 18.12 -37.29 -21.51
N PRO A 156 17.53 -36.23 -22.11
CA PRO A 156 18.05 -34.86 -22.17
C PRO A 156 17.90 -34.11 -20.84
N ILE A 157 18.81 -33.15 -20.61
CA ILE A 157 18.74 -32.19 -19.49
C ILE A 157 18.58 -30.78 -20.08
N PRO A 158 17.48 -30.07 -19.82
CA PRO A 158 17.24 -28.74 -20.37
C PRO A 158 18.09 -27.64 -19.70
N ARG A 159 18.38 -26.59 -20.47
CA ARG A 159 18.76 -25.27 -19.97
C ARG A 159 17.50 -24.46 -19.66
N MET A 160 17.50 -23.72 -18.54
CA MET A 160 16.37 -22.89 -18.10
C MET A 160 16.37 -21.47 -18.70
N HIS A 161 17.54 -20.86 -18.92
CA HIS A 161 17.63 -19.56 -19.60
C HIS A 161 16.94 -19.60 -20.98
N GLY A 162 16.09 -18.63 -21.25
CA GLY A 162 15.25 -18.53 -22.45
C GLY A 162 14.08 -19.51 -22.50
N LYS A 163 13.72 -20.15 -21.38
CA LYS A 163 12.49 -20.95 -21.24
C LYS A 163 11.38 -20.12 -20.62
N THR A 164 10.14 -20.54 -20.87
CA THR A 164 8.95 -19.89 -20.31
C THR A 164 8.54 -20.53 -18.99
N LEU A 165 8.47 -19.73 -17.93
CA LEU A 165 7.85 -20.06 -16.66
C LEU A 165 6.38 -19.61 -16.66
N GLY A 166 5.48 -20.54 -16.37
CA GLY A 166 4.07 -20.26 -16.10
C GLY A 166 3.80 -20.24 -14.60
N ILE A 167 3.31 -19.12 -14.08
CA ILE A 167 2.91 -18.99 -12.67
C ILE A 167 1.39 -18.98 -12.55
N VAL A 168 0.84 -19.92 -11.79
CA VAL A 168 -0.60 -19.96 -11.46
C VAL A 168 -0.78 -19.39 -10.05
N GLY A 169 -1.35 -18.19 -9.97
CA GLY A 169 -1.44 -17.38 -8.75
C GLY A 169 -0.23 -16.48 -8.56
N LEU A 170 -0.42 -15.16 -8.67
CA LEU A 170 0.64 -14.14 -8.56
C LEU A 170 0.53 -13.35 -7.25
N GLY A 171 0.35 -14.09 -6.15
CA GLY A 171 0.45 -13.57 -4.78
C GLY A 171 1.90 -13.27 -4.37
N LYS A 172 2.14 -13.00 -3.07
CA LYS A 172 3.47 -12.59 -2.57
C LYS A 172 4.59 -13.60 -2.93
N ILE A 173 4.34 -14.89 -2.71
CA ILE A 173 5.27 -15.98 -3.06
C ILE A 173 5.49 -16.06 -4.58
N GLY A 174 4.42 -16.06 -5.37
CA GLY A 174 4.50 -16.13 -6.84
C GLY A 174 5.27 -14.94 -7.45
N LYS A 175 5.10 -13.73 -6.90
CA LYS A 175 5.86 -12.54 -7.30
C LYS A 175 7.36 -12.71 -7.02
N HIS A 176 7.73 -13.25 -5.86
CA HIS A 176 9.13 -13.49 -5.53
C HIS A 176 9.77 -14.52 -6.47
N VAL A 177 9.06 -15.63 -6.75
CA VAL A 177 9.52 -16.63 -7.73
C VAL A 177 9.69 -16.02 -9.12
N ALA A 178 8.75 -15.16 -9.56
CA ALA A 178 8.84 -14.47 -10.84
C ALA A 178 10.09 -13.59 -10.92
N GLN A 179 10.32 -12.75 -9.91
CA GLN A 179 11.46 -11.83 -9.86
C GLN A 179 12.80 -12.56 -9.98
N VAL A 180 13.00 -13.64 -9.21
CA VAL A 180 14.26 -14.39 -9.22
C VAL A 180 14.46 -15.12 -10.56
N LEU A 181 13.42 -15.75 -11.10
CA LEU A 181 13.56 -16.53 -12.34
C LEU A 181 13.60 -15.65 -13.61
N GLN A 182 13.00 -14.46 -13.59
CA GLN A 182 13.26 -13.43 -14.61
C GLN A 182 14.73 -13.00 -14.59
N ALA A 183 15.30 -12.76 -13.41
CA ALA A 183 16.72 -12.42 -13.28
C ALA A 183 17.65 -13.57 -13.75
N ALA A 184 17.20 -14.82 -13.62
CA ALA A 184 17.88 -15.99 -14.20
C ALA A 184 17.72 -16.12 -15.73
N GLY A 185 16.96 -15.21 -16.36
CA GLY A 185 16.74 -15.13 -17.80
C GLY A 185 15.64 -16.05 -18.33
N MET A 186 14.63 -16.38 -17.51
CA MET A 186 13.40 -17.02 -17.99
C MET A 186 12.37 -15.96 -18.39
N ASP A 187 11.55 -16.28 -19.39
CA ASP A 187 10.35 -15.49 -19.70
C ASP A 187 9.23 -15.90 -18.75
N VAL A 188 8.52 -14.94 -18.16
CA VAL A 188 7.46 -15.23 -17.19
C VAL A 188 6.09 -14.82 -17.71
N ILE A 189 5.18 -15.79 -17.72
CA ILE A 189 3.75 -15.59 -17.95
C ILE A 189 2.98 -16.02 -16.71
N ALA A 190 1.87 -15.36 -16.40
CA ALA A 190 1.09 -15.67 -15.22
C ALA A 190 -0.40 -15.75 -15.53
N PHE A 191 -1.08 -16.67 -14.85
CA PHE A 191 -2.52 -16.69 -14.71
C PHE A 191 -2.85 -16.35 -13.27
N ASP A 192 -3.42 -15.16 -13.08
CA ASP A 192 -4.11 -14.78 -11.86
C ASP A 192 -5.32 -13.95 -12.30
N PRO A 193 -6.56 -14.42 -12.06
CA PRO A 193 -7.77 -13.72 -12.51
C PRO A 193 -7.91 -12.30 -11.95
N PHE A 194 -7.03 -11.93 -11.02
CA PHE A 194 -7.13 -10.72 -10.21
C PHE A 194 -5.92 -9.80 -10.36
N LEU A 195 -5.02 -10.14 -11.29
CA LEU A 195 -3.89 -9.31 -11.64
C LEU A 195 -4.35 -8.12 -12.49
N SER A 196 -4.12 -6.90 -12.01
CA SER A 196 -4.36 -5.70 -12.80
C SER A 196 -3.30 -5.54 -13.90
N ALA A 197 -3.69 -4.90 -15.01
CA ALA A 197 -2.79 -4.66 -16.13
C ALA A 197 -1.57 -3.82 -15.72
N ASP A 198 -1.75 -2.86 -14.81
CA ASP A 198 -0.68 -2.00 -14.31
C ASP A 198 0.37 -2.80 -13.51
N VAL A 199 -0.07 -3.68 -12.60
CA VAL A 199 0.83 -4.53 -11.81
C VAL A 199 1.54 -5.55 -12.71
N ALA A 200 0.85 -6.12 -13.69
CA ALA A 200 1.47 -7.00 -14.68
C ALA A 200 2.58 -6.29 -15.45
N LYS A 201 2.33 -5.05 -15.88
CA LYS A 201 3.30 -4.21 -16.60
C LYS A 201 4.50 -3.83 -15.72
N GLU A 202 4.26 -3.45 -14.47
CA GLU A 202 5.31 -3.12 -13.50
C GLU A 202 6.26 -4.31 -13.27
N LEU A 203 5.69 -5.52 -13.10
CA LEU A 203 6.45 -6.75 -12.90
C LEU A 203 7.03 -7.34 -14.20
N ARG A 204 6.74 -6.74 -15.37
CA ARG A 204 7.13 -7.26 -16.69
C ARG A 204 6.66 -8.71 -16.91
N ILE A 205 5.46 -9.02 -16.45
CA ILE A 205 4.83 -10.34 -16.56
C ILE A 205 3.65 -10.23 -17.51
N GLU A 206 3.56 -11.14 -18.47
CA GLU A 206 2.39 -11.23 -19.34
C GLU A 206 1.27 -11.98 -18.60
N SER A 207 0.11 -11.32 -18.43
CA SER A 207 -1.10 -11.97 -17.92
C SER A 207 -1.79 -12.74 -19.03
N VAL A 208 -2.03 -14.03 -18.83
CA VAL A 208 -2.62 -14.94 -19.82
C VAL A 208 -3.71 -15.81 -19.17
N SER A 209 -4.58 -16.41 -19.96
CA SER A 209 -5.53 -17.42 -19.43
C SER A 209 -4.79 -18.68 -18.98
N LEU A 210 -5.41 -19.47 -18.09
CA LEU A 210 -4.83 -20.72 -17.61
C LEU A 210 -4.47 -21.67 -18.76
N ASP A 211 -5.37 -21.84 -19.73
CA ASP A 211 -5.13 -22.77 -20.84
C ASP A 211 -3.98 -22.29 -21.75
N GLU A 212 -3.85 -20.98 -21.98
CA GLU A 212 -2.73 -20.43 -22.73
C GLU A 212 -1.41 -20.56 -21.96
N LEU A 213 -1.43 -20.38 -20.63
CA LEU A 213 -0.28 -20.63 -19.77
C LEU A 213 0.20 -22.08 -19.90
N LEU A 214 -0.72 -23.05 -19.80
CA LEU A 214 -0.40 -24.48 -19.88
C LEU A 214 0.23 -24.84 -21.23
N LYS A 215 -0.28 -24.29 -22.33
CA LYS A 215 0.23 -24.54 -23.69
C LYS A 215 1.60 -23.92 -23.97
N ARG A 216 1.98 -22.84 -23.27
CA ARG A 216 3.20 -22.06 -23.55
C ARG A 216 4.35 -22.38 -22.60
N ALA A 217 4.06 -22.65 -21.34
CA ALA A 217 5.05 -22.79 -20.29
C ALA A 217 5.87 -24.09 -20.40
N ASP A 218 7.19 -23.97 -20.26
CA ASP A 218 8.12 -25.11 -20.12
C ASP A 218 8.16 -25.62 -18.67
N VAL A 219 7.91 -24.74 -17.70
CA VAL A 219 7.75 -25.08 -16.28
C VAL A 219 6.56 -24.32 -15.73
N ILE A 220 5.70 -25.00 -14.98
CA ILE A 220 4.53 -24.42 -14.32
C ILE A 220 4.71 -24.53 -12.82
N THR A 221 4.45 -23.46 -12.09
CA THR A 221 4.47 -23.45 -10.62
C THR A 221 3.17 -22.90 -10.06
N LEU A 222 2.64 -23.56 -9.03
CA LEU A 222 1.34 -23.25 -8.42
C LEU A 222 1.55 -22.51 -7.10
N HIS A 223 0.83 -21.39 -6.93
CA HIS A 223 0.88 -20.51 -5.75
C HIS A 223 -0.52 -19.99 -5.36
N THR A 224 -1.56 -20.80 -5.56
CA THR A 224 -2.94 -20.48 -5.17
C THR A 224 -3.34 -21.17 -3.86
N PRO A 225 -4.27 -20.62 -3.07
CA PRO A 225 -4.91 -21.35 -1.98
C PRO A 225 -5.69 -22.57 -2.52
N LEU A 226 -6.08 -23.48 -1.62
CA LEU A 226 -7.07 -24.51 -1.92
C LEU A 226 -8.47 -23.95 -1.62
N THR A 227 -9.28 -23.82 -2.65
CA THR A 227 -10.69 -23.44 -2.58
C THR A 227 -11.49 -24.41 -3.44
N GLU A 228 -12.81 -24.28 -3.44
CA GLU A 228 -13.64 -25.09 -4.33
C GLU A 228 -13.34 -24.81 -5.81
N GLN A 229 -12.94 -23.58 -6.16
CA GLN A 229 -12.57 -23.20 -7.52
C GLN A 229 -11.18 -23.70 -7.94
N THR A 230 -10.26 -23.91 -6.98
CA THR A 230 -8.88 -24.37 -7.27
C THR A 230 -8.67 -25.85 -6.97
N ARG A 231 -9.67 -26.55 -6.41
CA ARG A 231 -9.66 -28.00 -6.23
C ARG A 231 -9.58 -28.70 -7.58
N ASN A 232 -8.58 -29.56 -7.75
CA ASN A 232 -8.26 -30.24 -9.00
C ASN A 232 -8.19 -29.27 -10.20
N LEU A 233 -7.70 -28.05 -9.96
CA LEU A 233 -7.47 -27.06 -11.01
C LEU A 233 -6.60 -27.66 -12.12
N ILE A 234 -5.60 -28.46 -11.77
CA ILE A 234 -4.81 -29.23 -12.73
C ILE A 234 -5.31 -30.68 -12.73
N ASN A 235 -6.20 -30.99 -13.66
CA ASN A 235 -6.79 -32.32 -13.84
C ASN A 235 -6.20 -33.03 -15.07
N ALA A 236 -6.69 -34.25 -15.35
CA ALA A 236 -6.23 -35.06 -16.49
C ALA A 236 -6.29 -34.34 -17.85
N ASP A 237 -7.29 -33.49 -18.08
CA ASP A 237 -7.43 -32.80 -19.37
C ASP A 237 -6.46 -31.62 -19.49
N ARG A 238 -6.27 -30.86 -18.41
CA ARG A 238 -5.28 -29.77 -18.37
C ARG A 238 -3.85 -30.26 -18.42
N LEU A 239 -3.55 -31.42 -17.83
CA LEU A 239 -2.25 -32.07 -17.98
C LEU A 239 -1.92 -32.40 -19.45
N LYS A 240 -2.93 -32.69 -20.29
CA LYS A 240 -2.74 -32.92 -21.73
C LYS A 240 -2.49 -31.63 -22.52
N LEU A 241 -2.91 -30.48 -22.01
CA LEU A 241 -2.66 -29.17 -22.63
C LEU A 241 -1.21 -28.72 -22.48
N MET A 242 -0.50 -29.25 -21.47
CA MET A 242 0.89 -28.91 -21.21
C MET A 242 1.81 -29.30 -22.38
N LYS A 243 2.85 -28.50 -22.61
CA LYS A 243 3.87 -28.83 -23.63
C LYS A 243 4.48 -30.20 -23.34
N LYS A 244 4.73 -30.95 -24.41
CA LYS A 244 5.59 -32.13 -24.31
C LYS A 244 6.95 -31.71 -23.77
N GLY A 245 7.35 -32.30 -22.65
CA GLY A 245 8.59 -31.94 -21.97
C GLY A 245 8.45 -30.89 -20.85
N ALA A 246 7.24 -30.38 -20.61
CA ALA A 246 6.95 -29.46 -19.52
C ALA A 246 7.09 -30.11 -18.15
N ARG A 247 7.26 -29.30 -17.11
CA ARG A 247 7.27 -29.74 -15.71
C ARG A 247 6.28 -28.95 -14.89
N ILE A 248 5.78 -29.54 -13.81
CA ILE A 248 4.88 -28.86 -12.87
C ILE A 248 5.39 -28.95 -11.44
N VAL A 249 5.33 -27.85 -10.71
CA VAL A 249 5.75 -27.74 -9.31
C VAL A 249 4.60 -27.25 -8.46
N ASN A 250 4.36 -27.90 -7.33
CA ASN A 250 3.37 -27.47 -6.35
C ASN A 250 3.99 -27.42 -4.95
N VAL A 251 4.15 -26.19 -4.45
CA VAL A 251 4.49 -25.89 -3.05
C VAL A 251 3.37 -25.14 -2.34
N ALA A 252 2.18 -25.07 -2.96
CA ALA A 252 1.07 -24.29 -2.45
C ALA A 252 0.18 -25.11 -1.53
N ARG A 253 -0.74 -25.89 -2.10
CA ARG A 253 -1.61 -26.81 -1.33
C ARG A 253 -1.83 -28.11 -2.08
N GLY A 254 -1.97 -29.19 -1.31
CA GLY A 254 -2.47 -30.46 -1.81
C GLY A 254 -3.86 -30.34 -2.41
N GLY A 255 -4.20 -31.21 -3.36
CA GLY A 255 -5.51 -31.23 -4.00
C GLY A 255 -5.77 -30.11 -5.02
N ILE A 256 -4.81 -29.23 -5.31
CA ILE A 256 -4.86 -28.35 -6.49
C ILE A 256 -4.60 -29.15 -7.77
N ILE A 257 -3.73 -30.16 -7.68
CA ILE A 257 -3.47 -31.13 -8.74
C ILE A 257 -4.18 -32.44 -8.40
N ASP A 258 -4.85 -33.04 -9.38
CA ASP A 258 -5.29 -34.42 -9.29
C ASP A 258 -4.05 -35.35 -9.35
N GLU A 259 -3.65 -35.87 -8.18
CA GLU A 259 -2.43 -36.68 -8.02
C GLU A 259 -2.45 -37.99 -8.79
N ALA A 260 -3.64 -38.60 -8.97
CA ALA A 260 -3.77 -39.83 -9.74
C ALA A 260 -3.59 -39.53 -11.23
N ALA A 261 -4.22 -38.46 -11.73
CA ALA A 261 -4.03 -38.00 -13.10
C ALA A 261 -2.58 -37.58 -13.38
N LEU A 262 -1.94 -36.92 -12.41
CA LEU A 262 -0.52 -36.55 -12.50
C LEU A 262 0.37 -37.79 -12.61
N ALA A 263 0.17 -38.80 -11.77
CA ALA A 263 0.94 -40.04 -11.82
C ALA A 263 0.83 -40.73 -13.18
N GLU A 264 -0.38 -40.80 -13.75
CA GLU A 264 -0.58 -41.38 -15.08
C GLU A 264 0.08 -40.54 -16.19
N ALA A 265 -0.03 -39.21 -16.13
CA ALA A 265 0.65 -38.31 -17.08
C ALA A 265 2.18 -38.44 -17.02
N LEU A 266 2.75 -38.66 -15.82
CA LEU A 266 4.18 -38.88 -15.63
C LEU A 266 4.63 -40.24 -16.16
N LYS A 267 3.86 -41.32 -15.91
CA LYS A 267 4.13 -42.67 -16.44
C LYS A 267 4.05 -42.70 -17.96
N ALA A 268 3.05 -42.02 -18.53
CA ALA A 268 2.85 -41.93 -19.98
C ALA A 268 3.86 -40.99 -20.66
N GLY A 269 4.63 -40.19 -19.90
CA GLY A 269 5.56 -39.20 -20.44
C GLY A 269 4.85 -38.03 -21.14
N THR A 270 3.59 -37.76 -20.81
CA THR A 270 2.84 -36.59 -21.28
C THR A 270 3.56 -35.30 -20.86
N ILE A 271 4.04 -35.28 -19.61
CA ILE A 271 4.92 -34.24 -19.08
C ILE A 271 6.27 -34.86 -18.67
N ALA A 272 7.34 -34.06 -18.65
CA ALA A 272 8.69 -34.57 -18.36
C ALA A 272 8.91 -34.86 -16.88
N GLY A 273 8.20 -34.19 -15.98
CA GLY A 273 8.39 -34.38 -14.55
C GLY A 273 7.52 -33.48 -13.68
N ALA A 274 7.49 -33.78 -12.39
CA ALA A 274 6.82 -32.98 -11.38
C ALA A 274 7.65 -32.86 -10.11
N ALA A 275 7.36 -31.83 -9.31
CA ALA A 275 7.83 -31.72 -7.94
C ALA A 275 6.69 -31.29 -7.03
N LEU A 276 6.44 -32.05 -5.95
CA LEU A 276 5.37 -31.80 -5.00
C LEU A 276 5.95 -31.73 -3.60
N ASP A 277 5.66 -30.64 -2.91
CA ASP A 277 5.94 -30.49 -1.48
C ASP A 277 4.69 -30.74 -0.62
N VAL A 278 3.51 -30.73 -1.23
CA VAL A 278 2.21 -30.77 -0.55
C VAL A 278 1.29 -31.81 -1.21
N PHE A 279 0.43 -32.44 -0.41
CA PHE A 279 -0.40 -33.58 -0.83
C PHE A 279 -1.86 -33.41 -0.40
N ALA A 280 -2.80 -33.94 -1.18
CA ALA A 280 -4.23 -33.87 -0.91
C ALA A 280 -4.60 -34.51 0.45
N GLU A 281 -3.84 -35.53 0.84
CA GLU A 281 -3.91 -36.14 2.16
C GLU A 281 -2.49 -36.26 2.73
N GLU A 282 -2.29 -35.64 3.90
CA GLU A 282 -1.03 -35.67 4.63
C GLU A 282 -1.24 -36.35 5.99
N PRO A 283 -0.52 -37.45 6.30
CA PRO A 283 0.60 -38.02 5.56
C PRO A 283 0.19 -38.77 4.29
N LEU A 284 1.07 -38.74 3.29
CA LEU A 284 0.86 -39.46 2.04
C LEU A 284 0.79 -40.98 2.29
N LYS A 285 -0.28 -41.62 1.80
CA LYS A 285 -0.51 -43.06 1.99
C LYS A 285 0.58 -43.91 1.33
N SER A 286 0.94 -45.03 1.96
CA SER A 286 1.97 -45.96 1.47
C SER A 286 1.74 -46.49 0.06
N GLY A 287 0.48 -46.54 -0.39
CA GLY A 287 0.09 -46.94 -1.75
C GLY A 287 0.01 -45.79 -2.77
N SER A 288 0.56 -44.61 -2.48
CA SER A 288 0.47 -43.46 -3.39
C SER A 288 1.05 -43.79 -4.78
N PRO A 289 0.34 -43.47 -5.87
CA PRO A 289 0.80 -43.73 -7.23
C PRO A 289 1.99 -42.86 -7.65
N LEU A 290 2.33 -41.85 -6.84
CA LEU A 290 3.47 -40.96 -7.06
C LEU A 290 4.80 -41.58 -6.60
N PHE A 291 4.76 -42.57 -5.71
CA PHE A 291 5.97 -43.25 -5.27
C PHE A 291 6.62 -44.07 -6.38
N GLY A 292 7.95 -44.05 -6.42
CA GLY A 292 8.74 -44.82 -7.40
C GLY A 292 8.80 -44.20 -8.80
N LEU A 293 8.12 -43.07 -9.05
CA LEU A 293 8.22 -42.37 -10.33
C LEU A 293 9.56 -41.61 -10.42
N PRO A 294 10.47 -41.97 -11.36
CA PRO A 294 11.83 -41.42 -11.41
C PRO A 294 11.88 -39.94 -11.85
N ASN A 295 10.76 -39.42 -12.35
CA ASN A 295 10.56 -38.04 -12.78
C ASN A 295 9.65 -37.24 -11.84
N CYS A 296 9.37 -37.74 -10.63
CA CYS A 296 8.62 -37.04 -9.61
C CYS A 296 9.50 -36.81 -8.37
N ILE A 297 9.64 -35.55 -7.94
CA ILE A 297 10.30 -35.20 -6.68
C ILE A 297 9.21 -34.99 -5.64
N LEU A 298 9.32 -35.67 -4.49
CA LEU A 298 8.39 -35.53 -3.37
C LEU A 298 9.17 -35.04 -2.16
N THR A 299 8.71 -33.97 -1.53
CA THR A 299 9.25 -33.45 -0.27
C THR A 299 8.14 -33.37 0.79
N PRO A 300 8.45 -33.59 2.08
CA PRO A 300 7.44 -33.71 3.12
C PRO A 300 7.00 -32.35 3.69
N HIS A 301 6.47 -31.46 2.84
CA HIS A 301 5.93 -30.15 3.23
C HIS A 301 6.96 -29.26 3.94
N LEU A 302 8.11 -29.06 3.28
CA LEU A 302 9.27 -28.35 3.81
C LEU A 302 9.31 -26.86 3.48
N GLY A 303 8.39 -26.34 2.66
CA GLY A 303 8.47 -24.97 2.15
C GLY A 303 8.66 -23.88 3.21
N ALA A 304 8.15 -24.08 4.43
CA ALA A 304 8.29 -23.13 5.53
C ALA A 304 9.28 -23.57 6.64
N SER A 305 10.05 -24.64 6.40
CA SER A 305 10.86 -25.32 7.43
C SER A 305 12.30 -24.80 7.50
N THR A 306 12.50 -23.50 7.37
CA THR A 306 13.81 -22.84 7.56
C THR A 306 13.99 -22.41 9.02
N GLU A 307 15.24 -22.23 9.44
CA GLU A 307 15.56 -21.72 10.79
C GLU A 307 15.00 -20.30 10.97
N GLU A 308 15.09 -19.48 9.93
CA GLU A 308 14.59 -18.10 9.90
C GLU A 308 13.07 -18.02 10.04
N ALA A 309 12.32 -18.84 9.28
CA ALA A 309 10.87 -18.88 9.37
C ALA A 309 10.41 -19.33 10.75
N GLN A 310 11.06 -20.34 11.35
CA GLN A 310 10.76 -20.81 12.71
C GLN A 310 10.96 -19.71 13.76
N VAL A 311 12.10 -19.01 13.72
CA VAL A 311 12.33 -17.89 14.64
C VAL A 311 11.30 -16.78 14.44
N LYS A 312 11.04 -16.42 13.17
CA LYS A 312 10.08 -15.35 12.84
C LYS A 312 8.69 -15.67 13.36
N VAL A 313 8.24 -16.90 13.20
CA VAL A 313 6.88 -17.28 13.59
C VAL A 313 6.70 -17.37 15.11
N SER A 314 7.72 -17.83 15.85
CA SER A 314 7.74 -17.75 17.33
C SER A 314 7.66 -16.30 17.83
N VAL A 315 8.42 -15.39 17.20
CA VAL A 315 8.37 -13.96 17.54
C VAL A 315 7.00 -13.36 17.23
N ASP A 316 6.43 -13.69 16.06
CA ASP A 316 5.12 -13.20 15.64
C ASP A 316 4.00 -13.67 16.60
N ILE A 317 4.05 -14.94 17.04
CA ILE A 317 3.14 -15.48 18.06
C ILE A 317 3.29 -14.73 19.39
N ALA A 318 4.52 -14.52 19.87
CA ALA A 318 4.75 -13.79 21.12
C ALA A 318 4.24 -12.34 21.05
N ASN A 319 4.44 -11.68 19.91
CA ASN A 319 3.89 -10.35 19.67
C ASN A 319 2.35 -10.35 19.65
N GLN A 320 1.74 -11.40 19.09
CA GLN A 320 0.31 -11.56 19.06
C GLN A 320 -0.28 -11.79 20.47
N PHE A 321 0.38 -12.59 21.29
CA PHE A 321 0.04 -12.72 22.71
C PHE A 321 0.13 -11.36 23.41
N ASN A 322 1.27 -10.69 23.32
CA ASN A 322 1.45 -9.39 23.97
C ASN A 322 0.38 -8.36 23.55
N ALA A 323 0.05 -8.29 22.25
CA ALA A 323 -1.00 -7.41 21.75
C ALA A 323 -2.38 -7.76 22.33
N PHE A 324 -2.73 -9.06 22.38
CA PHE A 324 -3.98 -9.53 22.94
C PHE A 324 -4.09 -9.23 24.44
N PHE A 325 -3.05 -9.54 25.22
CA PHE A 325 -3.07 -9.36 26.66
C PHE A 325 -3.04 -7.89 27.10
N GLN A 326 -2.27 -7.04 26.41
CA GLN A 326 -2.15 -5.63 26.79
C GLN A 326 -3.32 -4.78 26.32
N SER A 327 -3.90 -5.08 25.15
CA SER A 327 -4.85 -4.18 24.49
C SER A 327 -6.13 -4.85 24.00
N GLY A 328 -6.26 -6.18 24.14
CA GLY A 328 -7.36 -6.94 23.54
C GLY A 328 -7.29 -7.00 22.01
N LYS A 329 -6.23 -6.49 21.39
CA LYS A 329 -6.06 -6.45 19.94
C LYS A 329 -5.63 -7.82 19.42
N ILE A 330 -6.31 -8.30 18.39
CA ILE A 330 -5.94 -9.53 17.69
C ILE A 330 -5.37 -9.15 16.32
N ILE A 331 -4.11 -9.51 16.12
CA ILE A 331 -3.42 -9.34 14.84
C ILE A 331 -3.86 -10.48 13.91
N ASN A 332 -4.07 -10.18 12.62
CA ASN A 332 -4.45 -11.16 11.60
C ASN A 332 -5.72 -11.98 11.93
N ALA A 333 -6.67 -11.36 12.62
CA ALA A 333 -7.95 -11.98 12.93
C ALA A 333 -8.75 -12.24 11.64
N VAL A 334 -9.39 -13.41 11.56
CA VAL A 334 -10.13 -13.87 10.38
C VAL A 334 -11.63 -13.67 10.55
N ASN A 335 -12.20 -14.10 11.67
CA ASN A 335 -13.64 -14.01 11.93
C ASN A 335 -14.04 -12.74 12.70
N VAL A 336 -13.47 -11.60 12.31
CA VAL A 336 -13.84 -10.31 12.90
C VAL A 336 -15.24 -9.93 12.44
N GLN A 337 -16.11 -9.56 13.38
CA GLN A 337 -17.38 -8.92 13.08
C GLN A 337 -17.23 -7.41 13.24
N LEU A 338 -17.78 -6.63 12.30
CA LEU A 338 -17.83 -5.18 12.46
C LEU A 338 -18.78 -4.83 13.60
N ARG A 339 -18.35 -3.94 14.50
CA ARG A 339 -19.29 -3.29 15.42
C ARG A 339 -20.01 -2.19 14.66
N VAL A 340 -21.30 -2.37 14.44
CA VAL A 340 -22.15 -1.42 13.72
C VAL A 340 -23.41 -1.12 14.52
N ASP A 341 -24.11 -0.05 14.14
CA ASP A 341 -25.43 0.23 14.68
C ASP A 341 -26.39 -0.94 14.35
N PRO A 342 -27.19 -1.44 15.31
CA PRO A 342 -28.18 -2.50 15.06
C PRO A 342 -29.11 -2.24 13.86
N ALA A 343 -29.36 -0.97 13.53
CA ALA A 343 -30.17 -0.58 12.38
C ALA A 343 -29.52 -0.90 11.02
N ILE A 344 -28.19 -0.99 10.95
CA ILE A 344 -27.45 -1.35 9.73
C ILE A 344 -26.83 -2.76 9.78
N ASP A 345 -26.83 -3.42 10.94
CA ASP A 345 -26.27 -4.78 11.12
C ASP A 345 -26.91 -5.80 10.16
N GLY A 346 -28.23 -5.79 10.05
CA GLY A 346 -28.97 -6.65 9.11
C GLY A 346 -28.66 -6.40 7.63
N TRP A 347 -28.02 -5.27 7.30
CA TRP A 347 -27.65 -4.91 5.93
C TRP A 347 -26.23 -5.33 5.55
N LEU A 348 -25.37 -5.70 6.51
CA LEU A 348 -24.00 -6.12 6.21
C LEU A 348 -23.95 -7.36 5.31
N ALA A 349 -24.77 -8.38 5.60
CA ALA A 349 -24.86 -9.60 4.80
C ALA A 349 -25.42 -9.33 3.38
N ALA A 350 -26.35 -8.38 3.26
CA ALA A 350 -26.89 -7.94 1.98
C ALA A 350 -25.81 -7.22 1.15
N ALA A 351 -25.07 -6.30 1.76
CA ALA A 351 -23.96 -5.60 1.12
C ALA A 351 -22.88 -6.58 0.64
N GLU A 352 -22.49 -7.54 1.48
CA GLU A 352 -21.53 -8.60 1.12
C GLU A 352 -22.03 -9.45 -0.07
N SER A 353 -23.30 -9.84 -0.06
CA SER A 353 -23.92 -10.60 -1.16
C SER A 353 -23.96 -9.79 -2.46
N LEU A 354 -24.26 -8.48 -2.38
CA LEU A 354 -24.28 -7.59 -3.54
C LEU A 354 -22.89 -7.42 -4.15
N GLY A 355 -21.85 -7.23 -3.33
CA GLY A 355 -20.48 -7.17 -3.82
C GLY A 355 -20.05 -8.47 -4.51
N ALA A 356 -20.39 -9.62 -3.90
CA ALA A 356 -20.12 -10.93 -4.46
C ALA A 356 -20.87 -11.19 -5.78
N ALA A 357 -22.08 -10.65 -5.94
CA ALA A 357 -22.85 -10.76 -7.18
C ALA A 357 -22.33 -9.81 -8.27
N LEU A 358 -22.03 -8.56 -7.91
CA LEU A 358 -21.52 -7.54 -8.84
C LEU A 358 -20.27 -8.03 -9.57
N VAL A 359 -19.31 -8.60 -8.84
CA VAL A 359 -18.02 -8.99 -9.42
C VAL A 359 -18.14 -10.15 -10.42
N GLN A 360 -19.21 -10.94 -10.35
CA GLN A 360 -19.49 -12.01 -11.32
C GLN A 360 -20.00 -11.47 -12.67
N THR A 361 -20.43 -10.21 -12.72
CA THR A 361 -20.91 -9.55 -13.94
C THR A 361 -19.83 -8.76 -14.67
N LEU A 362 -18.60 -8.73 -14.14
CA LEU A 362 -17.50 -7.98 -14.70
C LEU A 362 -16.71 -8.83 -15.69
N ASP A 363 -16.50 -8.29 -16.89
CA ASP A 363 -15.58 -8.86 -17.89
C ASP A 363 -14.13 -8.37 -17.72
N GLU A 364 -13.93 -7.34 -16.88
CA GLU A 364 -12.63 -6.74 -16.56
C GLU A 364 -12.34 -6.78 -15.05
N PRO A 365 -11.06 -6.68 -14.62
CA PRO A 365 -10.71 -6.59 -13.20
C PRO A 365 -11.39 -5.41 -12.50
N LEU A 366 -11.85 -5.62 -11.26
CA LEU A 366 -12.46 -4.58 -10.42
C LEU A 366 -11.44 -3.46 -10.14
N LYS A 367 -11.71 -2.24 -10.62
CA LYS A 367 -10.85 -1.05 -10.39
C LYS A 367 -11.34 -0.17 -9.23
N GLY A 368 -12.63 -0.24 -8.90
CA GLY A 368 -13.21 0.50 -7.80
C GLY A 368 -14.63 0.05 -7.49
N LEU A 369 -15.07 0.34 -6.27
CA LEU A 369 -16.40 0.04 -5.76
C LEU A 369 -16.98 1.29 -5.08
N GLU A 370 -18.13 1.75 -5.54
CA GLU A 370 -18.91 2.79 -4.88
C GLU A 370 -20.14 2.16 -4.21
N VAL A 371 -20.35 2.50 -2.94
CA VAL A 371 -21.56 2.12 -2.20
C VAL A 371 -22.33 3.37 -1.80
N ILE A 372 -23.56 3.48 -2.31
CA ILE A 372 -24.46 4.61 -2.08
C ILE A 372 -25.60 4.18 -1.17
N ALA A 373 -25.67 4.70 0.05
CA ALA A 373 -26.84 4.50 0.91
C ALA A 373 -27.90 5.58 0.67
N ARG A 374 -29.16 5.14 0.48
CA ARG A 374 -30.31 6.00 0.21
C ARG A 374 -31.40 5.82 1.27
N GLY A 375 -32.24 6.84 1.47
CA GLY A 375 -33.37 6.77 2.40
C GLY A 375 -32.94 6.77 3.86
N ASP A 376 -33.58 5.94 4.69
CA ASP A 376 -33.27 5.88 6.13
C ASP A 376 -31.84 5.38 6.42
N LEU A 377 -31.24 4.61 5.52
CA LEU A 377 -29.84 4.18 5.62
C LEU A 377 -28.83 5.33 5.48
N ALA A 378 -29.22 6.43 4.82
CA ALA A 378 -28.32 7.58 4.62
C ALA A 378 -27.98 8.32 5.93
N LYS A 379 -28.75 8.06 7.00
CA LYS A 379 -28.58 8.64 8.34
C LYS A 379 -27.46 7.96 9.15
N TYR A 380 -26.96 6.82 8.68
CA TYR A 380 -25.97 6.00 9.38
C TYR A 380 -24.62 6.06 8.66
N ASP A 381 -23.54 5.68 9.36
CA ASP A 381 -22.24 5.52 8.73
C ASP A 381 -22.30 4.39 7.69
N THR A 382 -22.00 4.71 6.43
CA THR A 382 -22.09 3.79 5.29
C THR A 382 -20.78 3.05 5.03
N LYS A 383 -19.68 3.44 5.69
CA LYS A 383 -18.38 2.79 5.55
C LYS A 383 -18.41 1.30 5.91
N PRO A 384 -19.12 0.84 6.95
CA PRO A 384 -19.28 -0.58 7.23
C PRO A 384 -19.94 -1.36 6.09
N LEU A 385 -20.97 -0.78 5.46
CA LEU A 385 -21.66 -1.38 4.30
C LEU A 385 -20.74 -1.42 3.08
N ALA A 386 -19.98 -0.36 2.84
CA ALA A 386 -18.98 -0.33 1.77
C ALA A 386 -17.88 -1.37 1.98
N THR A 387 -17.37 -1.49 3.20
CA THR A 387 -16.38 -2.51 3.58
C THR A 387 -16.95 -3.92 3.43
N ALA A 388 -18.21 -4.16 3.82
CA ALA A 388 -18.88 -5.45 3.65
C ALA A 388 -19.06 -5.82 2.17
N ALA A 389 -19.50 -4.86 1.34
CA ALA A 389 -19.61 -5.07 -0.10
C ALA A 389 -18.24 -5.37 -0.74
N LEU A 390 -17.21 -4.62 -0.37
CA LEU A 390 -15.86 -4.87 -0.85
C LEU A 390 -15.33 -6.23 -0.40
N LYS A 391 -15.59 -6.63 0.85
CA LYS A 391 -15.25 -7.96 1.36
C LYS A 391 -15.92 -9.04 0.52
N GLY A 392 -17.21 -8.91 0.23
CA GLY A 392 -17.96 -9.88 -0.59
C GLY A 392 -17.45 -9.96 -2.02
N ALA A 393 -17.16 -8.81 -2.64
CA ALA A 393 -16.54 -8.76 -3.96
C ALA A 393 -15.17 -9.47 -3.93
N LEU A 394 -14.27 -9.02 -3.06
CA LEU A 394 -12.92 -9.55 -2.94
C LEU A 394 -12.89 -11.03 -2.53
N ALA A 395 -13.82 -11.51 -1.72
CA ALA A 395 -13.89 -12.92 -1.33
C ALA A 395 -14.10 -13.86 -2.53
N ARG A 396 -14.77 -13.39 -3.59
CA ARG A 396 -14.91 -14.13 -4.85
C ARG A 396 -13.70 -14.00 -5.75
N ILE A 397 -13.01 -12.86 -5.63
CA ILE A 397 -11.92 -12.50 -6.51
C ILE A 397 -10.55 -12.50 -5.85
N SER A 398 -10.33 -13.15 -4.71
CA SER A 398 -9.04 -13.10 -4.02
C SER A 398 -8.56 -14.50 -3.70
N THR A 399 -7.27 -14.72 -3.96
CA THR A 399 -6.52 -15.89 -3.50
C THR A 399 -6.05 -15.73 -2.05
N GLN A 400 -6.05 -14.50 -1.54
CA GLN A 400 -5.85 -14.23 -0.12
C GLN A 400 -7.18 -14.32 0.62
N VAL A 401 -7.08 -14.64 1.90
CA VAL A 401 -8.20 -14.69 2.83
C VAL A 401 -8.75 -13.29 3.06
N VAL A 402 -10.01 -13.08 2.67
CA VAL A 402 -10.67 -11.78 2.77
C VAL A 402 -11.56 -11.73 3.99
N ASN A 403 -11.26 -10.79 4.89
CA ASN A 403 -12.08 -10.48 6.05
C ASN A 403 -12.10 -8.96 6.28
N PHE A 404 -12.85 -8.50 7.28
CA PHE A 404 -13.01 -7.07 7.55
C PHE A 404 -11.72 -6.33 7.96
N VAL A 405 -10.66 -7.04 8.33
CA VAL A 405 -9.34 -6.47 8.64
C VAL A 405 -8.44 -6.46 7.40
N THR A 406 -8.45 -7.53 6.61
CA THR A 406 -7.55 -7.68 5.45
C THR A 406 -8.08 -6.98 4.20
N VAL A 407 -9.39 -6.78 4.08
CA VAL A 407 -10.06 -6.26 2.88
C VAL A 407 -9.46 -4.95 2.37
N SER A 408 -9.14 -4.00 3.26
CA SER A 408 -8.58 -2.70 2.88
C SER A 408 -7.15 -2.82 2.34
N ASN A 409 -6.34 -3.70 2.92
CA ASN A 409 -4.98 -3.93 2.46
C ASN A 409 -4.98 -4.64 1.10
N ILE A 410 -5.82 -5.66 0.93
CA ILE A 410 -5.97 -6.39 -0.35
C ILE A 410 -6.44 -5.44 -1.44
N ALA A 411 -7.39 -4.55 -1.14
CA ALA A 411 -7.85 -3.53 -2.09
C ALA A 411 -6.72 -2.58 -2.48
N LYS A 412 -5.93 -2.08 -1.51
CA LYS A 412 -4.79 -1.19 -1.76
C LYS A 412 -3.69 -1.87 -2.59
N GLU A 413 -3.33 -3.11 -2.28
CA GLU A 413 -2.35 -3.91 -3.04
C GLU A 413 -2.76 -4.12 -4.50
N ARG A 414 -4.06 -4.05 -4.79
CA ARG A 414 -4.65 -4.25 -6.12
C ARG A 414 -5.09 -2.97 -6.82
N GLY A 415 -4.84 -1.80 -6.19
CA GLY A 415 -5.23 -0.51 -6.73
C GLY A 415 -6.76 -0.30 -6.80
N ILE A 416 -7.53 -0.97 -5.95
CA ILE A 416 -8.99 -0.89 -5.94
C ILE A 416 -9.43 0.28 -5.06
N THR A 417 -10.14 1.23 -5.64
CA THR A 417 -10.68 2.38 -4.90
C THR A 417 -12.02 2.01 -4.24
N LEU A 418 -12.17 2.30 -2.95
CA LEU A 418 -13.45 2.15 -2.25
C LEU A 418 -14.01 3.53 -1.93
N THR A 419 -15.22 3.80 -2.38
CA THR A 419 -15.95 5.02 -2.05
C THR A 419 -17.29 4.67 -1.41
N SER A 420 -17.66 5.44 -0.41
CA SER A 420 -18.96 5.34 0.24
C SER A 420 -19.60 6.71 0.25
N SER A 421 -20.80 6.82 -0.29
CA SER A 421 -21.59 8.06 -0.25
C SER A 421 -22.94 7.79 0.39
N SER A 422 -23.49 8.79 1.05
CA SER A 422 -24.88 8.78 1.50
C SER A 422 -25.58 9.96 0.85
N THR A 423 -26.77 9.71 0.32
CA THR A 423 -27.58 10.78 -0.26
C THR A 423 -28.86 10.89 0.55
N GLU A 424 -28.92 11.91 1.41
CA GLU A 424 -30.13 12.18 2.19
C GLU A 424 -31.23 12.84 1.35
N GLN A 425 -30.94 13.64 0.31
CA GLN A 425 -31.91 14.19 -0.68
C GLN A 425 -31.24 14.95 -1.85
N GLY A 426 -31.95 15.05 -2.99
CA GLY A 426 -31.54 15.77 -4.21
C GLY A 426 -31.89 17.28 -4.27
N ALA A 427 -31.38 17.98 -5.30
CA ALA A 427 -31.33 19.45 -5.41
C ALA A 427 -32.68 20.21 -5.35
N GLU A 428 -33.80 19.55 -5.62
CA GLU A 428 -35.12 20.18 -5.78
C GLU A 428 -36.07 19.94 -4.58
N LYS A 429 -35.55 19.40 -3.46
CA LYS A 429 -36.38 19.05 -2.29
C LYS A 429 -37.12 20.26 -1.73
N GLY A 430 -38.44 20.13 -1.60
CA GLY A 430 -39.31 21.16 -1.01
C GLY A 430 -39.76 22.25 -1.98
N ARG A 431 -39.32 22.21 -3.24
CA ARG A 431 -39.82 23.09 -4.29
C ARG A 431 -41.32 22.87 -4.50
N LYS A 432 -42.10 23.96 -4.45
CA LYS A 432 -43.52 23.94 -4.81
C LYS A 432 -43.65 24.22 -6.30
N ILE A 433 -44.39 23.37 -6.98
CA ILE A 433 -44.68 23.49 -8.41
C ILE A 433 -46.18 23.78 -8.55
N THR A 434 -46.51 24.89 -9.22
CA THR A 434 -47.89 25.26 -9.53
C THR A 434 -48.19 24.86 -10.96
N VAL A 435 -49.25 24.07 -11.15
CA VAL A 435 -49.72 23.68 -12.48
C VAL A 435 -50.55 24.82 -13.08
N PRO A 436 -50.26 25.29 -14.30
CA PRO A 436 -51.06 26.34 -14.96
C PRO A 436 -52.53 25.91 -15.16
N PRO A 437 -53.49 26.86 -15.23
CA PRO A 437 -54.90 26.56 -15.48
C PRO A 437 -55.16 25.72 -16.75
N GLU A 438 -54.38 25.93 -17.79
CA GLU A 438 -54.40 25.20 -19.08
C GLU A 438 -53.68 23.84 -19.05
N GLY A 439 -53.12 23.48 -17.90
CA GLY A 439 -52.21 22.34 -17.72
C GLY A 439 -50.78 22.65 -18.16
N GLY A 440 -49.84 21.77 -17.82
CA GLY A 440 -48.43 21.95 -18.13
C GLY A 440 -47.71 20.63 -18.40
N ARG A 441 -46.73 20.66 -19.29
CA ARG A 441 -45.82 19.55 -19.55
C ARG A 441 -44.66 19.58 -18.56
N LEU A 442 -44.28 18.41 -18.08
CA LEU A 442 -43.18 18.20 -17.16
C LEU A 442 -42.07 17.38 -17.83
N GLY A 443 -40.82 17.82 -17.71
CA GLY A 443 -39.66 17.09 -18.21
C GLY A 443 -38.36 17.88 -18.08
N ARG A 444 -37.22 17.25 -18.42
CA ARG A 444 -35.91 17.90 -18.27
C ARG A 444 -35.55 18.94 -19.34
N SER A 445 -36.31 19.00 -20.44
CA SER A 445 -36.08 20.02 -21.47
C SER A 445 -36.56 21.40 -21.01
N SER A 446 -35.79 22.44 -21.31
CA SER A 446 -36.18 23.86 -21.10
C SER A 446 -37.42 24.30 -21.89
N LYS A 447 -37.92 23.46 -22.80
CA LYS A 447 -39.15 23.71 -23.58
C LYS A 447 -40.44 23.27 -22.86
N ASN A 448 -40.34 22.72 -21.66
CA ASN A 448 -41.50 22.32 -20.85
C ASN A 448 -41.97 23.46 -19.95
N ASP A 449 -43.24 23.40 -19.56
CA ASP A 449 -43.87 24.36 -18.65
C ASP A 449 -43.34 24.16 -17.21
N ILE A 450 -43.02 22.92 -16.86
CA ILE A 450 -42.40 22.54 -15.59
C ILE A 450 -41.08 21.82 -15.89
N VAL A 451 -39.96 22.49 -15.58
CA VAL A 451 -38.61 21.97 -15.82
C VAL A 451 -38.00 21.46 -14.51
N ILE A 452 -37.61 20.18 -14.52
CA ILE A 452 -36.90 19.51 -13.43
C ILE A 452 -35.61 18.93 -14.01
N VAL A 453 -34.47 19.28 -13.40
CA VAL A 453 -33.15 18.80 -13.84
C VAL A 453 -32.88 17.44 -13.19
N ASP A 454 -33.38 16.38 -13.86
CA ASP A 454 -33.18 14.98 -13.49
C ASP A 454 -32.60 14.23 -14.70
N PRO A 455 -31.38 13.65 -14.61
CA PRO A 455 -30.73 12.97 -15.73
C PRO A 455 -31.50 11.76 -16.27
N MET A 456 -32.27 11.08 -15.40
CA MET A 456 -33.07 9.90 -15.74
C MET A 456 -34.48 10.26 -16.23
N MET A 457 -34.87 11.53 -16.15
CA MET A 457 -36.15 12.00 -16.67
C MET A 457 -36.11 12.18 -18.19
N SER A 458 -37.12 11.68 -18.89
CA SER A 458 -37.34 11.97 -20.31
C SER A 458 -37.40 13.48 -20.62
N ARG A 459 -37.01 13.87 -21.86
CA ARG A 459 -37.01 15.28 -22.30
C ARG A 459 -38.40 15.92 -22.17
N HIS A 460 -39.45 15.16 -22.51
CA HIS A 460 -40.86 15.47 -22.25
C HIS A 460 -41.43 14.21 -21.59
N HIS A 461 -41.71 14.25 -20.29
CA HIS A 461 -41.98 13.03 -19.51
C HIS A 461 -43.48 12.78 -19.37
N CYS A 462 -44.21 13.74 -18.80
CA CYS A 462 -45.65 13.65 -18.58
C CYS A 462 -46.33 15.01 -18.74
N ARG A 463 -47.66 15.02 -18.80
CA ARG A 463 -48.48 16.24 -18.79
C ARG A 463 -49.44 16.21 -17.61
N LEU A 464 -49.49 17.32 -16.88
CA LEU A 464 -50.46 17.59 -15.83
C LEU A 464 -51.54 18.52 -16.38
N PHE A 465 -52.82 18.24 -16.10
CA PHE A 465 -53.92 19.06 -16.62
C PHE A 465 -55.19 18.91 -15.76
N PHE A 466 -56.13 19.84 -15.90
CA PHE A 466 -57.39 19.81 -15.16
C PHE A 466 -58.54 19.35 -16.05
N LYS A 467 -59.38 18.44 -15.55
CA LYS A 467 -60.67 18.10 -16.17
C LYS A 467 -61.80 18.74 -15.38
N THR A 468 -62.79 19.28 -16.08
CA THR A 468 -63.95 19.97 -15.48
C THR A 468 -64.65 19.04 -14.49
N ASN A 469 -64.83 19.48 -13.23
CA ASN A 469 -65.35 18.72 -12.08
C ASN A 469 -64.50 17.55 -11.54
N ASP A 470 -63.45 17.11 -12.25
CA ASP A 470 -62.65 15.93 -11.88
C ASP A 470 -61.26 16.25 -11.31
N GLY A 471 -60.89 17.52 -11.13
CA GLY A 471 -59.64 17.93 -10.50
C GLY A 471 -58.39 17.72 -11.37
N LEU A 472 -57.22 17.58 -10.75
CA LEU A 472 -55.92 17.40 -11.41
C LEU A 472 -55.75 15.97 -11.96
N TRP A 473 -55.23 15.87 -13.18
CA TRP A 473 -54.94 14.63 -13.89
C TRP A 473 -53.50 14.61 -14.37
N ILE A 474 -52.98 13.40 -14.61
CA ILE A 474 -51.67 13.17 -15.21
C ILE A 474 -51.78 12.19 -16.38
N THR A 475 -51.00 12.43 -17.43
CA THR A 475 -50.78 11.48 -18.52
C THR A 475 -49.31 11.33 -18.85
N ASP A 476 -48.85 10.10 -19.06
CA ASP A 476 -47.50 9.82 -19.51
C ASP A 476 -47.37 10.11 -21.02
N LEU A 477 -46.28 10.76 -21.43
CA LEU A 477 -46.05 11.15 -22.83
C LEU A 477 -45.15 10.16 -23.58
N GLY A 478 -45.16 8.88 -23.20
CA GLY A 478 -44.27 7.87 -23.74
C GLY A 478 -42.86 7.98 -23.15
N SER A 479 -42.77 8.16 -21.84
CA SER A 479 -41.50 8.30 -21.14
C SER A 479 -40.68 7.00 -21.16
N SER A 480 -39.36 7.12 -21.21
CA SER A 480 -38.43 5.97 -21.29
C SER A 480 -38.45 5.04 -20.07
N ASN A 481 -38.94 5.52 -18.93
CA ASN A 481 -38.96 4.80 -17.64
C ASN A 481 -40.34 4.80 -16.96
N ALA A 482 -41.39 5.19 -17.68
CA ALA A 482 -42.77 5.31 -17.22
C ALA A 482 -43.00 6.33 -16.08
N THR A 483 -44.15 6.99 -16.12
CA THR A 483 -44.67 7.74 -14.97
C THR A 483 -45.36 6.79 -14.00
N LEU A 484 -44.91 6.75 -12.74
CA LEU A 484 -45.55 5.94 -11.69
C LEU A 484 -46.37 6.80 -10.74
N VAL A 485 -47.64 6.49 -10.56
CA VAL A 485 -48.50 7.09 -9.52
C VAL A 485 -48.75 6.07 -8.43
N ASN A 486 -48.39 6.37 -7.19
CA ASN A 486 -48.45 5.44 -6.05
C ASN A 486 -47.80 4.07 -6.38
N ASN A 487 -46.61 4.12 -6.99
CA ASN A 487 -45.83 2.96 -7.46
C ASN A 487 -46.51 2.08 -8.54
N LYS A 488 -47.51 2.59 -9.25
CA LYS A 488 -48.14 1.89 -10.39
C LYS A 488 -47.97 2.69 -11.68
N PRO A 489 -47.64 2.05 -12.81
CA PRO A 489 -47.58 2.73 -14.10
C PRO A 489 -48.92 3.39 -14.44
N ALA A 490 -48.87 4.66 -14.83
CA ALA A 490 -50.05 5.43 -15.17
C ALA A 490 -49.95 5.93 -16.62
N GLN A 491 -50.89 5.54 -17.49
CA GLN A 491 -51.02 6.13 -18.83
C GLN A 491 -51.82 7.43 -18.78
N GLU A 492 -53.02 7.40 -18.19
CA GLU A 492 -53.81 8.59 -17.86
C GLU A 492 -54.66 8.28 -16.63
N CYS A 493 -54.51 9.06 -15.56
CA CYS A 493 -55.30 8.85 -14.34
C CYS A 493 -55.54 10.16 -13.55
N PRO A 494 -56.61 10.21 -12.74
CA PRO A 494 -56.83 11.32 -11.82
C PRO A 494 -55.82 11.28 -10.67
N LEU A 495 -55.47 12.45 -10.16
CA LEU A 495 -54.63 12.64 -8.98
C LEU A 495 -55.47 13.17 -7.81
N ARG A 496 -55.11 12.77 -6.58
CA ARG A 496 -55.72 13.22 -5.33
C ARG A 496 -54.66 13.79 -4.40
N VAL A 497 -55.07 14.68 -3.50
CA VAL A 497 -54.20 15.16 -2.41
C VAL A 497 -53.62 13.98 -1.64
N GLY A 498 -52.28 13.92 -1.54
CA GLY A 498 -51.54 12.84 -0.91
C GLY A 498 -50.89 11.85 -1.87
N ASP A 499 -51.34 11.77 -3.13
CA ASP A 499 -50.76 10.87 -4.13
C ASP A 499 -49.29 11.19 -4.39
N THR A 500 -48.48 10.14 -4.58
CA THR A 500 -47.08 10.25 -4.97
C THR A 500 -46.91 9.97 -6.45
N ILE A 501 -46.05 10.73 -7.11
CA ILE A 501 -45.75 10.61 -8.54
C ILE A 501 -44.23 10.48 -8.68
N LEU A 502 -43.76 9.36 -9.20
CA LEU A 502 -42.34 9.16 -9.52
C LEU A 502 -42.12 9.39 -11.02
N VAL A 503 -41.21 10.30 -11.35
CA VAL A 503 -40.81 10.65 -12.71
C VAL A 503 -39.28 10.73 -12.78
N GLY A 504 -38.63 9.81 -13.49
CA GLY A 504 -37.16 9.69 -13.39
C GLY A 504 -36.76 9.14 -12.02
N GLU A 505 -35.89 9.85 -11.32
CA GLU A 505 -35.59 9.63 -9.90
C GLU A 505 -36.34 10.63 -8.97
N THR A 506 -37.13 11.54 -9.55
CA THR A 506 -37.81 12.60 -8.81
C THR A 506 -39.18 12.14 -8.29
N LEU A 507 -39.36 12.23 -6.97
CA LEU A 507 -40.64 11.97 -6.30
C LEU A 507 -41.40 13.28 -6.03
N LEU A 508 -42.59 13.41 -6.61
CA LEU A 508 -43.53 14.50 -6.39
C LEU A 508 -44.67 14.03 -5.49
N ARG A 509 -45.25 14.96 -4.72
CA ARG A 509 -46.47 14.73 -3.93
C ARG A 509 -47.53 15.77 -4.26
N VAL A 510 -48.75 15.32 -4.48
CA VAL A 510 -49.89 16.21 -4.73
C VAL A 510 -50.34 16.83 -3.42
N VAL A 511 -50.19 18.15 -3.31
CA VAL A 511 -50.56 18.92 -2.10
C VAL A 511 -51.91 19.64 -2.25
N ASN A 512 -52.37 19.86 -3.48
CA ASN A 512 -53.67 20.43 -3.82
C ASN A 512 -54.04 19.91 -5.22
N ASP A 513 -55.25 19.38 -5.39
CA ASP A 513 -55.75 18.79 -6.64
C ASP A 513 -56.78 19.68 -7.37
N GLY A 514 -56.98 20.92 -6.90
CA GLY A 514 -57.88 21.90 -7.52
C GLY A 514 -59.37 21.68 -7.21
N ARG A 515 -59.73 20.69 -6.38
CA ARG A 515 -61.10 20.49 -5.91
C ARG A 515 -61.35 21.36 -4.68
N ALA A 516 -62.52 21.99 -4.60
CA ALA A 516 -62.92 22.75 -3.42
C ALA A 516 -63.13 21.80 -2.24
N SER A 517 -62.25 21.85 -1.23
CA SER A 517 -62.48 21.18 0.05
C SER A 517 -63.62 21.87 0.82
N PRO A 518 -64.50 21.13 1.52
CA PRO A 518 -65.51 21.71 2.41
C PRO A 518 -64.86 22.54 3.52
N GLN A 519 -65.34 23.76 3.73
CA GLN A 519 -64.84 24.72 4.71
C GLN A 519 -64.92 24.18 6.15
N GLN A 520 -63.79 24.13 6.85
CA GLN A 520 -63.75 24.15 8.32
C GLN A 520 -63.81 25.61 8.79
N THR A 521 -64.87 25.94 9.54
CA THR A 521 -65.09 27.21 10.22
C THR A 521 -64.14 27.39 11.40
N VAL A 522 -63.41 28.51 11.43
CA VAL A 522 -62.81 29.07 12.66
C VAL A 522 -63.24 30.54 12.79
N GLN A 523 -63.70 30.90 13.99
CA GLN A 523 -64.30 32.16 14.39
C GLN A 523 -63.31 33.35 14.41
N PRO A 524 -63.80 34.61 14.26
CA PRO A 524 -62.98 35.81 14.30
C PRO A 524 -62.95 36.48 15.69
N SER A 525 -61.81 37.06 16.06
CA SER A 525 -61.68 38.03 17.16
C SER A 525 -61.37 39.44 16.63
N GLN A 526 -61.93 40.43 17.32
CA GLN A 526 -62.21 41.81 16.92
C GLN A 526 -61.02 42.81 17.04
N PRO A 527 -61.17 44.04 16.47
CA PRO A 527 -60.08 44.99 16.20
C PRO A 527 -59.96 46.13 17.24
N ALA A 528 -58.84 46.88 17.19
CA ALA A 528 -58.70 48.18 17.85
C ALA A 528 -58.10 49.25 16.91
N THR A 529 -58.62 50.46 17.09
CA THR A 529 -58.63 51.68 16.26
C THR A 529 -57.39 52.60 16.46
N PRO A 530 -57.19 53.65 15.61
CA PRO A 530 -56.04 54.57 15.58
C PRO A 530 -56.27 55.87 16.40
N PRO A 531 -55.29 56.80 16.52
CA PRO A 531 -55.26 57.98 15.62
C PRO A 531 -53.87 58.61 15.30
N ALA A 532 -53.87 59.54 14.33
CA ALA A 532 -52.80 60.46 13.88
C ALA A 532 -52.90 61.84 14.61
N PRO A 533 -52.28 63.01 14.22
CA PRO A 533 -51.27 63.33 13.18
C PRO A 533 -50.22 64.45 13.55
N ALA A 534 -49.41 64.84 12.54
CA ALA A 534 -48.81 66.17 12.24
C ALA A 534 -47.42 66.52 12.87
N ALA A 535 -46.45 67.19 12.24
CA ALA A 535 -46.40 67.96 10.98
C ALA A 535 -44.93 68.19 10.51
N ALA A 536 -44.81 68.63 9.24
CA ALA A 536 -43.86 69.61 8.69
C ALA A 536 -42.41 69.20 8.26
N THR A 537 -42.26 69.14 6.93
CA THR A 537 -41.07 69.45 6.08
C THR A 537 -40.52 70.89 6.32
N PRO A 538 -39.26 71.29 5.95
CA PRO A 538 -38.64 71.16 4.60
C PRO A 538 -37.06 71.07 4.63
N PRO A 539 -36.24 71.54 3.64
CA PRO A 539 -35.39 70.64 2.85
C PRO A 539 -33.88 71.06 2.86
N PRO A 540 -33.05 70.82 1.82
CA PRO A 540 -31.76 70.10 1.95
C PRO A 540 -30.52 71.01 1.93
N ILE A 541 -29.42 70.64 2.61
CA ILE A 541 -28.12 71.31 2.42
C ILE A 541 -26.93 70.33 2.47
N GLN A 542 -26.01 70.63 1.57
CA GLN A 542 -24.72 70.02 1.22
C GLN A 542 -23.64 70.01 2.32
N ALA A 543 -22.70 69.09 2.09
CA ALA A 543 -21.28 69.06 2.47
C ALA A 543 -20.66 70.23 3.26
N LYS A 544 -19.92 69.86 4.33
CA LYS A 544 -18.60 70.47 4.64
C LYS A 544 -17.76 69.60 5.58
N ARG A 545 -16.55 69.30 5.11
CA ARG A 545 -15.36 68.93 5.89
C ARG A 545 -14.91 70.10 6.78
N LYS A 546 -14.45 69.82 8.01
CA LYS A 546 -13.36 70.51 8.75
C LYS A 546 -12.96 69.63 9.95
N THR A 547 -11.80 68.96 9.89
CA THR A 547 -10.52 69.33 10.53
C THR A 547 -10.56 69.50 12.05
N GLN A 548 -9.89 68.58 12.77
CA GLN A 548 -9.40 68.82 14.12
C GLN A 548 -7.92 68.41 14.19
N LYS A 549 -7.09 69.37 14.62
CA LYS A 549 -5.62 69.29 14.75
C LYS A 549 -5.25 68.56 16.05
N PHE A 550 -4.19 67.75 16.02
CA PHE A 550 -3.39 67.46 17.21
C PHE A 550 -1.89 67.45 16.90
N GLY A 551 -1.21 68.46 17.47
CA GLY A 551 0.03 68.32 18.26
C GLY A 551 1.26 67.66 17.65
N ILE A 552 2.03 68.42 16.88
CA ILE A 552 3.42 68.15 16.48
C ILE A 552 4.31 68.21 17.73
N ARG A 553 4.62 67.05 18.32
CA ARG A 553 5.80 66.87 19.22
C ARG A 553 6.21 65.43 19.49
N ARG A 554 5.59 64.43 18.83
CA ARG A 554 5.99 63.01 18.91
C ARG A 554 6.53 62.40 17.60
N LEU A 555 6.66 63.19 16.53
CA LEU A 555 7.18 62.69 15.25
C LEU A 555 8.71 62.83 15.08
N LEU A 556 9.39 63.62 15.91
CA LEU A 556 10.82 63.92 15.74
C LEU A 556 11.80 62.92 16.39
N LEU A 557 11.31 61.89 17.08
CA LEU A 557 12.17 60.83 17.65
C LEU A 557 12.22 59.55 16.81
N ILE A 558 11.29 59.36 15.87
CA ILE A 558 11.21 58.16 15.02
C ILE A 558 12.00 58.37 13.71
N GLU A 559 12.11 59.61 13.21
CA GLU A 559 12.90 59.92 12.01
C GLU A 559 14.42 59.86 12.24
N ALA A 560 14.91 60.08 13.46
CA ALA A 560 16.34 60.04 13.76
C ALA A 560 16.93 58.62 13.75
N VAL A 561 16.14 57.59 14.07
CA VAL A 561 16.62 56.19 14.12
C VAL A 561 16.63 55.55 12.71
N VAL A 562 15.72 55.97 11.83
CA VAL A 562 15.64 55.47 10.44
C VAL A 562 16.78 56.04 9.57
N ILE A 563 17.22 57.28 9.82
CA ILE A 563 18.29 57.92 9.05
C ILE A 563 19.69 57.33 9.39
N VAL A 564 19.92 56.89 10.63
CA VAL A 564 21.21 56.29 11.04
C VAL A 564 21.40 54.89 10.44
N ILE A 565 20.32 54.10 10.33
CA ILE A 565 20.37 52.76 9.71
C ILE A 565 20.52 52.88 8.17
N ALA A 566 19.89 53.88 7.56
CA ALA A 566 20.05 54.14 6.12
C ALA A 566 21.49 54.60 5.75
N PHE A 567 22.17 55.34 6.62
CA PHE A 567 23.53 55.82 6.37
C PHE A 567 24.61 54.73 6.51
N ALA A 568 24.42 53.74 7.39
CA ALA A 568 25.36 52.63 7.57
C ALA A 568 25.38 51.64 6.40
N VAL A 569 24.26 51.52 5.66
CA VAL A 569 24.11 50.61 4.51
C VAL A 569 24.59 51.26 3.20
N TRP A 570 24.58 52.59 3.10
CA TRP A 570 24.86 53.30 1.84
C TRP A 570 26.31 53.84 1.70
N LEU A 571 27.05 53.99 2.80
CA LEU A 571 28.42 54.51 2.80
C LEU A 571 29.47 53.64 2.05
N PRO A 572 29.40 52.29 2.04
CA PRO A 572 30.31 51.47 1.24
C PRO A 572 30.07 51.61 -0.27
N LYS A 573 28.85 51.99 -0.70
CA LYS A 573 28.48 52.07 -2.12
C LYS A 573 28.87 53.40 -2.79
N ILE A 574 29.08 54.48 -2.03
CA ILE A 574 29.48 55.78 -2.60
C ILE A 574 31.01 55.89 -2.81
N ARG A 575 31.84 55.14 -2.07
CA ARG A 575 33.30 55.13 -2.26
C ARG A 575 33.76 54.37 -3.52
N ALA A 576 32.95 53.48 -4.07
CA ALA A 576 33.24 52.76 -5.31
C ALA A 576 32.99 53.58 -6.59
N TRP A 577 32.42 54.78 -6.49
CA TRP A 577 32.01 55.59 -7.65
C TRP A 577 32.98 56.72 -8.03
N ARG A 578 34.10 56.88 -7.31
CA ARG A 578 34.97 58.06 -7.45
C ARG A 578 36.39 57.81 -7.97
N ASN A 579 36.78 56.57 -8.25
CA ASN A 579 38.06 56.24 -8.92
C ASN A 579 37.90 54.94 -9.74
N PRO A 580 37.79 55.01 -11.08
CA PRO A 580 37.70 53.81 -11.91
C PRO A 580 39.08 53.14 -12.02
N PRO A 581 39.21 51.83 -11.76
CA PRO A 581 40.43 51.10 -12.10
C PRO A 581 40.53 50.97 -13.63
N ARG A 582 41.76 51.10 -14.18
CA ARG A 582 42.07 50.79 -15.59
C ARG A 582 41.55 49.40 -15.95
N PRO A 583 41.04 49.17 -17.18
CA PRO A 583 40.64 47.84 -17.59
C PRO A 583 41.87 46.93 -17.61
N PRO A 584 41.82 45.74 -16.97
CA PRO A 584 42.78 44.70 -17.28
C PRO A 584 42.64 44.32 -18.76
N PRO A 585 43.71 43.85 -19.45
CA PRO A 585 43.57 43.30 -20.79
C PRO A 585 42.49 42.21 -20.72
N PHE A 586 41.60 42.15 -21.73
CA PHE A 586 40.49 41.21 -21.82
C PHE A 586 40.81 39.87 -21.16
N ALA A 587 40.47 39.78 -19.87
CA ALA A 587 40.46 38.53 -19.16
C ALA A 587 39.13 37.92 -19.59
N VAL A 588 39.21 37.07 -20.62
CA VAL A 588 38.15 36.13 -20.94
C VAL A 588 37.75 35.51 -19.60
N ALA A 589 36.54 35.82 -19.12
CA ALA A 589 35.97 35.07 -18.01
C ALA A 589 36.09 33.59 -18.40
N PRO A 590 36.64 32.70 -17.56
CA PRO A 590 36.63 31.28 -17.87
C PRO A 590 35.17 30.91 -18.10
N ALA A 591 34.86 30.42 -19.30
CA ALA A 591 33.49 30.20 -19.75
C ALA A 591 32.71 29.34 -18.74
N PRO A 592 31.41 29.60 -18.53
CA PRO A 592 30.57 28.67 -17.79
C PRO A 592 30.56 27.32 -18.52
N VAL A 593 30.73 26.24 -17.75
CA VAL A 593 30.95 24.90 -18.29
C VAL A 593 29.64 24.28 -18.79
N LEU A 594 28.51 24.60 -18.17
CA LEU A 594 27.18 24.08 -18.50
C LEU A 594 26.09 24.97 -17.91
N GLU A 595 25.10 25.36 -18.71
CA GLU A 595 23.80 25.87 -18.22
C GLU A 595 22.70 24.98 -18.77
N VAL A 596 21.68 24.69 -17.95
CA VAL A 596 20.53 23.88 -18.36
C VAL A 596 19.26 24.53 -17.83
N GLU A 597 18.27 24.66 -18.70
CA GLU A 597 16.91 25.01 -18.31
C GLU A 597 15.98 23.91 -18.83
N TYR A 598 15.25 23.27 -17.94
CA TYR A 598 14.37 22.15 -18.25
C TYR A 598 13.01 22.36 -17.61
N GLU A 599 11.95 22.23 -18.40
CA GLU A 599 10.56 22.24 -17.92
C GLU A 599 9.80 21.04 -18.49
N LYS A 600 9.14 20.30 -17.61
CA LYS A 600 8.18 19.26 -17.92
C LYS A 600 6.81 19.65 -17.37
N VAL A 601 5.80 19.58 -18.22
CA VAL A 601 4.40 19.83 -17.87
C VAL A 601 3.57 18.64 -18.32
N GLN A 602 2.85 18.03 -17.38
CA GLN A 602 1.86 16.98 -17.64
C GLN A 602 0.54 17.45 -17.06
N ALA A 603 -0.46 17.70 -17.91
CA ALA A 603 -1.75 18.24 -17.51
C ALA A 603 -2.91 17.52 -18.19
N ASP A 604 -3.98 17.31 -17.44
CA ASP A 604 -5.28 16.84 -17.94
C ASP A 604 -6.41 17.69 -17.34
N SER A 605 -7.67 17.28 -17.54
CA SER A 605 -8.84 18.00 -17.01
C SER A 605 -8.92 18.12 -15.48
N SER A 606 -8.09 17.38 -14.75
CA SER A 606 -8.18 17.20 -13.29
C SER A 606 -6.89 17.57 -12.54
N ASN A 607 -5.72 17.51 -13.18
CA ASN A 607 -4.43 17.75 -12.54
C ASN A 607 -3.42 18.44 -13.47
N ILE A 608 -2.48 19.18 -12.88
CA ILE A 608 -1.33 19.78 -13.58
C ILE A 608 -0.06 19.49 -12.77
N PHE A 609 0.77 18.58 -13.29
CA PHE A 609 2.12 18.33 -12.80
C PHE A 609 3.12 19.22 -13.55
N ARG A 610 3.98 19.92 -12.81
CA ARG A 610 5.08 20.73 -13.35
C ARG A 610 6.39 20.36 -12.67
N HIS A 611 7.43 20.10 -13.47
CA HIS A 611 8.80 19.89 -13.00
C HIS A 611 9.71 20.84 -13.75
N HIS A 612 10.35 21.75 -13.02
CA HIS A 612 11.29 22.72 -13.54
C HIS A 612 12.65 22.52 -12.90
N LEU A 613 13.70 22.42 -13.71
CA LEU A 613 15.08 22.27 -13.29
C LEU A 613 15.92 23.35 -13.97
N SER A 614 16.70 24.08 -13.19
CA SER A 614 17.60 25.11 -13.68
C SER A 614 19.00 24.89 -13.12
N LEU A 615 19.99 24.76 -13.99
CA LEU A 615 21.40 24.76 -13.68
C LEU A 615 22.02 26.03 -14.26
N LYS A 616 22.44 26.93 -13.38
CA LYS A 616 22.97 28.24 -13.76
C LYS A 616 24.49 28.21 -13.98
N ALA A 617 24.98 29.25 -14.64
CA ALA A 617 26.39 29.49 -14.95
C ALA A 617 27.33 29.47 -13.73
N ASP A 618 26.79 29.82 -12.56
CA ASP A 618 27.48 29.83 -11.27
C ASP A 618 27.62 28.43 -10.64
N GLY A 619 27.07 27.40 -11.30
CA GLY A 619 27.11 26.01 -10.85
C GLY A 619 26.01 25.67 -9.84
N ILE A 620 24.99 26.51 -9.68
CA ILE A 620 23.85 26.23 -8.81
C ILE A 620 22.79 25.45 -9.61
N ILE A 621 22.51 24.22 -9.18
CA ILE A 621 21.35 23.45 -9.64
C ILE A 621 20.15 23.72 -8.74
N SER A 622 18.99 23.91 -9.33
CA SER A 622 17.73 24.17 -8.62
C SER A 622 16.60 23.40 -9.27
N VAL A 623 15.65 22.92 -8.45
CA VAL A 623 14.46 22.20 -8.89
C VAL A 623 13.23 22.78 -8.22
N GLN A 624 12.18 22.96 -9.03
CA GLN A 624 10.84 23.32 -8.62
C GLN A 624 9.85 22.28 -9.14
N ILE A 625 9.16 21.58 -8.24
CA ILE A 625 8.13 20.60 -8.60
C ILE A 625 6.81 21.01 -7.96
N ASP A 626 5.76 21.07 -8.78
CA ASP A 626 4.38 21.25 -8.34
C ASP A 626 3.58 20.03 -8.79
N ASP A 627 3.10 19.26 -7.83
CA ASP A 627 2.32 18.05 -8.02
C ASP A 627 1.07 18.08 -7.12
N PRO A 628 0.00 18.76 -7.57
CA PRO A 628 -1.24 18.93 -6.80
C PRO A 628 -1.92 17.60 -6.46
N ALA A 629 -1.86 16.59 -7.34
CA ALA A 629 -2.44 15.27 -7.09
C ALA A 629 -1.86 14.59 -5.84
N ASN A 630 -0.58 14.84 -5.54
CA ASN A 630 0.10 14.31 -4.35
C ASN A 630 0.28 15.37 -3.24
N ASN A 631 -0.38 16.53 -3.38
CA ASN A 631 -0.24 17.70 -2.49
C ASN A 631 1.23 18.06 -2.22
N ARG A 632 2.06 18.07 -3.27
CA ARG A 632 3.51 18.17 -3.15
C ARG A 632 4.04 19.40 -3.88
N HIS A 633 4.77 20.23 -3.14
CA HIS A 633 5.47 21.40 -3.66
C HIS A 633 6.93 21.35 -3.21
N VAL A 634 7.84 21.05 -4.14
CA VAL A 634 9.28 20.95 -3.85
C VAL A 634 9.99 22.17 -4.42
N ARG A 635 10.86 22.77 -3.63
CA ARG A 635 11.78 23.85 -4.04
C ARG A 635 13.13 23.56 -3.39
N LYS A 636 14.15 23.24 -4.19
CA LYS A 636 15.52 22.97 -3.70
C LYS A 636 16.56 23.63 -4.59
N GLU A 637 17.68 24.01 -4.01
CA GLU A 637 18.87 24.48 -4.73
C GLU A 637 20.15 24.05 -4.02
N LYS A 638 21.21 23.78 -4.79
CA LYS A 638 22.52 23.37 -4.27
C LYS A 638 23.64 23.73 -5.24
N PRO A 639 24.82 24.15 -4.76
CA PRO A 639 26.01 24.26 -5.60
C PRO A 639 26.53 22.87 -5.99
N VAL A 640 26.89 22.71 -7.26
CA VAL A 640 27.40 21.45 -7.83
C VAL A 640 28.91 21.53 -8.04
N ASP A 641 29.59 20.41 -7.84
CA ASP A 641 31.04 20.32 -8.04
C ASP A 641 31.45 20.62 -9.49
N LYS A 642 32.55 21.36 -9.67
CA LYS A 642 32.99 21.83 -10.99
C LYS A 642 33.45 20.72 -11.91
N ASP A 643 34.02 19.64 -11.38
CA ASP A 643 34.47 18.52 -12.21
C ASP A 643 33.28 17.64 -12.61
N TYR A 644 32.28 17.50 -11.74
CA TYR A 644 31.01 16.88 -12.10
C TYR A 644 30.28 17.66 -13.22
N LEU A 645 30.26 18.99 -13.16
CA LEU A 645 29.66 19.81 -14.22
C LEU A 645 30.33 19.63 -15.59
N LYS A 646 31.66 19.42 -15.64
CA LYS A 646 32.38 19.12 -16.89
C LYS A 646 31.97 17.76 -17.45
N GLU A 647 31.85 16.76 -16.58
CA GLU A 647 31.45 15.42 -16.99
C GLU A 647 29.99 15.39 -17.47
N LEU A 648 29.10 16.11 -16.77
CA LEU A 648 27.71 16.28 -17.17
C LEU A 648 27.60 16.95 -18.55
N ALA A 649 28.38 18.01 -18.79
CA ALA A 649 28.43 18.69 -20.08
C ALA A 649 28.88 17.75 -21.20
N ARG A 650 29.94 16.96 -20.96
CA ARG A 650 30.46 15.96 -21.91
C ARG A 650 29.39 14.93 -22.26
N THR A 651 28.73 14.38 -21.24
CA THR A 651 27.72 13.32 -21.41
C THR A 651 26.49 13.83 -22.17
N ILE A 652 26.02 15.06 -21.89
CA ILE A 652 24.89 15.64 -22.62
C ILE A 652 25.25 15.87 -24.10
N VAL A 653 26.46 16.36 -24.40
CA VAL A 653 26.90 16.55 -25.79
C VAL A 653 26.94 15.23 -26.57
N GLU A 654 27.37 14.14 -25.93
CA GLU A 654 27.45 12.80 -26.54
C GLU A 654 26.10 12.21 -26.94
N THR A 655 24.99 12.72 -26.39
CA THR A 655 23.64 12.24 -26.74
C THR A 655 23.19 12.62 -28.16
N GLY A 656 23.84 13.59 -28.81
CA GLY A 656 23.38 14.18 -30.07
C GLY A 656 22.31 15.27 -29.91
N PHE A 657 22.08 15.78 -28.69
CA PHE A 657 21.06 16.79 -28.41
C PHE A 657 21.16 18.06 -29.27
N PHE A 658 22.39 18.51 -29.59
CA PHE A 658 22.61 19.74 -30.38
C PHE A 658 22.25 19.61 -31.87
N ASP A 659 21.95 18.40 -32.34
CA ASP A 659 21.60 18.10 -33.73
C ASP A 659 20.08 17.89 -33.92
N LEU A 660 19.28 18.11 -32.86
CA LEU A 660 17.83 17.98 -32.89
C LEU A 660 17.14 19.18 -33.56
N ASP A 661 15.90 18.97 -33.99
CA ASP A 661 15.02 20.07 -34.37
C ASP A 661 14.57 20.84 -33.12
N GLU A 662 14.24 22.11 -33.26
CA GLU A 662 13.80 22.96 -32.15
C GLU A 662 12.43 22.54 -31.58
N ARG A 663 11.61 21.82 -32.36
CA ARG A 663 10.22 21.52 -31.98
C ARG A 663 9.68 20.22 -32.58
N TYR A 664 9.11 19.37 -31.74
CA TYR A 664 8.40 18.14 -32.09
C TYR A 664 6.98 18.19 -31.53
N GLU A 665 5.96 18.22 -32.39
CA GLU A 665 4.55 18.27 -31.96
C GLU A 665 3.75 17.08 -32.47
N GLY A 666 2.82 16.64 -31.63
CA GLY A 666 1.76 15.68 -31.95
C GLY A 666 0.41 16.16 -31.43
N ILE A 667 -0.63 15.35 -31.65
CA ILE A 667 -2.01 15.71 -31.32
C ILE A 667 -2.55 14.67 -30.33
N GLN A 668 -2.96 15.15 -29.16
CA GLN A 668 -3.68 14.39 -28.17
C GLN A 668 -4.81 15.26 -27.62
N PRO A 669 -6.10 14.87 -27.80
CA PRO A 669 -7.22 15.59 -27.21
C PRO A 669 -7.18 15.48 -25.68
N ASP A 670 -7.53 16.57 -24.99
CA ASP A 670 -7.79 16.62 -23.54
C ASP A 670 -6.61 16.26 -22.59
N ALA A 671 -5.39 16.17 -23.11
CA ALA A 671 -4.16 16.04 -22.33
C ALA A 671 -3.00 16.84 -22.94
N LEU A 672 -2.16 17.41 -22.09
CA LEU A 672 -0.91 18.09 -22.44
C LEU A 672 0.25 17.36 -21.77
N GLU A 673 1.13 16.81 -22.57
CA GLU A 673 2.44 16.31 -22.18
C GLU A 673 3.50 17.09 -22.94
N SER A 674 4.26 17.92 -22.23
CA SER A 674 5.23 18.84 -22.81
C SER A 674 6.56 18.77 -22.07
N TRP A 675 7.64 18.72 -22.83
CA TRP A 675 9.02 18.85 -22.35
C TRP A 675 9.71 19.97 -23.11
N ASP A 676 10.44 20.81 -22.39
CA ASP A 676 11.20 21.93 -22.93
C ASP A 676 12.58 21.89 -22.31
N LEU A 677 13.61 21.58 -23.11
CA LEU A 677 14.98 21.46 -22.64
C LEU A 677 15.84 22.45 -23.42
N SER A 678 16.58 23.28 -22.70
CA SER A 678 17.57 24.21 -23.22
C SER A 678 18.91 23.92 -22.56
N VAL A 679 19.94 23.71 -23.37
CA VAL A 679 21.30 23.40 -22.89
C VAL A 679 22.30 24.36 -23.52
N THR A 680 23.14 24.97 -22.68
CA THR A 680 24.28 25.79 -23.08
C THR A 680 25.58 25.13 -22.63
N VAL A 681 26.47 24.79 -23.55
CA VAL A 681 27.83 24.29 -23.26
C VAL A 681 28.85 25.22 -23.93
N GLY A 682 29.59 25.99 -23.13
CA GLY A 682 30.55 26.97 -23.61
C GLY A 682 29.88 28.07 -24.46
N ARG A 683 30.01 28.00 -25.79
CA ARG A 683 29.40 28.95 -26.75
C ARG A 683 28.22 28.35 -27.53
N ARG A 684 27.91 27.07 -27.34
CA ARG A 684 26.82 26.38 -28.05
C ARG A 684 25.58 26.40 -27.17
N THR A 685 24.45 26.83 -27.73
CA THR A 685 23.15 26.82 -27.07
C THR A 685 22.14 26.17 -28.01
N HIS A 686 21.38 25.21 -27.51
CA HIS A 686 20.31 24.57 -28.25
C HIS A 686 19.10 24.36 -27.35
N ARG A 687 17.90 24.52 -27.91
CA ARG A 687 16.63 24.33 -27.22
C ARG A 687 15.71 23.48 -28.07
N THR A 688 15.18 22.42 -27.48
CA THR A 688 14.22 21.52 -28.13
C THR A 688 12.97 21.43 -27.27
N ARG A 689 11.80 21.53 -27.90
CA ARG A 689 10.51 21.34 -27.25
C ARG A 689 9.77 20.15 -27.85
N VAL A 690 9.30 19.23 -27.02
CA VAL A 690 8.49 18.06 -27.41
C VAL A 690 7.11 18.18 -26.78
N ILE A 691 6.04 18.16 -27.58
CA ILE A 691 4.64 18.30 -27.11
C ILE A 691 3.80 17.17 -27.70
N ASN A 692 3.10 16.42 -26.85
CA ASN A 692 2.13 15.39 -27.20
C ASN A 692 2.65 14.41 -28.27
N ARG A 693 3.94 14.08 -28.19
CA ARG A 693 4.65 13.26 -29.18
C ARG A 693 5.72 12.42 -28.49
N VAL A 694 6.00 11.25 -29.07
CA VAL A 694 7.10 10.40 -28.64
C VAL A 694 8.43 11.16 -28.77
N GLU A 695 9.19 11.21 -27.67
CA GLU A 695 10.49 11.86 -27.61
C GLU A 695 11.49 11.25 -28.61
N PRO A 696 12.22 12.09 -29.37
CA PRO A 696 13.42 11.64 -30.08
C PRO A 696 14.42 11.00 -29.10
N GLU A 697 15.15 9.98 -29.56
CA GLU A 697 16.08 9.23 -28.72
C GLU A 697 17.15 10.13 -28.07
N ALA A 698 17.76 11.04 -28.84
CA ALA A 698 18.73 12.00 -28.32
C ALA A 698 18.13 12.96 -27.28
N PHE A 699 16.87 13.38 -27.48
CA PHE A 699 16.16 14.24 -26.51
C PHE A 699 15.91 13.50 -25.21
N ARG A 700 15.41 12.27 -25.29
CA ARG A 700 15.15 11.41 -24.13
C ARG A 700 16.42 11.18 -23.32
N ASN A 701 17.51 10.81 -23.98
CA ASN A 701 18.79 10.56 -23.32
C ASN A 701 19.32 11.81 -22.61
N ALA A 702 19.26 12.98 -23.25
CA ALA A 702 19.67 14.24 -22.65
C ALA A 702 18.77 14.65 -21.46
N ARG A 703 17.44 14.52 -21.60
CA ARG A 703 16.48 14.75 -20.52
C ARG A 703 16.77 13.85 -19.32
N GLU A 704 16.94 12.55 -19.54
CA GLU A 704 17.18 11.59 -18.47
C GLU A 704 18.47 11.88 -17.70
N ILE A 705 19.55 12.27 -18.40
CA ILE A 705 20.80 12.71 -17.77
C ILE A 705 20.56 13.94 -16.89
N VAL A 706 19.83 14.94 -17.40
CA VAL A 706 19.53 16.19 -16.67
C VAL A 706 18.64 15.92 -15.45
N GLU A 707 17.57 15.14 -15.60
CA GLU A 707 16.67 14.79 -14.50
C GLU A 707 17.40 13.95 -13.45
N GLN A 708 18.26 13.01 -13.85
CA GLN A 708 19.01 12.19 -12.92
C GLN A 708 20.08 13.02 -12.17
N ALA A 709 20.73 13.97 -12.83
CA ALA A 709 21.63 14.92 -12.18
C ALA A 709 20.88 15.75 -11.12
N GLY A 710 19.68 16.23 -11.45
CA GLY A 710 18.80 16.91 -10.49
C GLY A 710 18.44 16.04 -9.29
N LYS A 711 18.04 14.79 -9.53
CA LYS A 711 17.68 13.85 -8.46
C LYS A 711 18.85 13.53 -7.54
N ASN A 712 20.01 13.21 -8.10
CA ASN A 712 21.20 12.84 -7.35
C ASN A 712 21.74 14.02 -6.53
N GLU A 713 21.85 15.21 -7.14
CA GLU A 713 22.44 16.35 -6.47
C GLU A 713 21.52 16.95 -5.39
N LEU A 714 20.21 16.93 -5.62
CA LEU A 714 19.22 17.51 -4.71
C LEU A 714 18.52 16.47 -3.83
N GLY A 715 18.93 15.20 -3.85
CA GLY A 715 18.38 14.14 -3.00
C GLY A 715 16.89 13.92 -3.23
N LEU A 716 16.44 13.88 -4.48
CA LEU A 716 15.01 13.74 -4.82
C LEU A 716 14.58 12.29 -5.08
N ASP A 717 15.43 11.31 -4.82
CA ASP A 717 15.14 9.88 -5.07
C ASP A 717 13.92 9.38 -4.29
N ALA A 718 13.72 9.89 -3.08
CA ALA A 718 12.56 9.56 -2.25
C ALA A 718 11.22 9.99 -2.89
N MET A 719 11.22 10.91 -3.87
CA MET A 719 10.00 11.36 -4.54
C MET A 719 9.29 10.29 -5.36
N GLN A 720 9.93 9.16 -5.66
CA GLN A 720 9.27 8.02 -6.31
C GLN A 720 8.14 7.42 -5.46
N PHE A 721 8.14 7.67 -4.14
CA PHE A 721 7.11 7.19 -3.23
C PHE A 721 6.01 8.24 -2.99
N SER A 722 4.79 7.80 -2.70
CA SER A 722 3.69 8.69 -2.30
C SER A 722 3.98 9.38 -0.97
N THR A 723 3.37 10.54 -0.72
CA THR A 723 3.55 11.29 0.53
C THR A 723 3.20 10.45 1.76
N ASP A 724 2.11 9.68 1.71
CA ASP A 724 1.73 8.75 2.79
C ASP A 724 2.78 7.67 3.03
N LYS A 725 3.38 7.15 1.96
CA LYS A 725 4.40 6.11 2.07
C LYS A 725 5.69 6.67 2.65
N LEU A 726 6.08 7.88 2.28
CA LEU A 726 7.21 8.60 2.88
C LEU A 726 7.00 8.89 4.35
N LEU A 727 5.80 9.35 4.74
CA LEU A 727 5.44 9.56 6.14
C LEU A 727 5.52 8.26 6.94
N GLN A 728 4.99 7.16 6.39
CA GLN A 728 5.07 5.85 7.03
C GLN A 728 6.53 5.39 7.20
N MET A 729 7.33 5.42 6.13
CA MET A 729 8.73 4.98 6.15
C MET A 729 9.56 5.87 7.09
N ALA A 730 9.30 7.18 7.10
CA ALA A 730 9.92 8.11 8.03
C ALA A 730 9.57 7.79 9.49
N GLN A 731 8.31 7.44 9.77
CA GLN A 731 7.86 7.09 11.11
C GLN A 731 8.49 5.77 11.58
N GLU A 732 8.54 4.76 10.72
CA GLU A 732 9.19 3.47 11.01
C GLU A 732 10.69 3.65 11.29
N ALA A 733 11.39 4.40 10.43
CA ALA A 733 12.82 4.68 10.58
C ALA A 733 13.12 5.55 11.83
N TYR A 734 12.26 6.53 12.14
CA TYR A 734 12.35 7.32 13.36
C TYR A 734 12.17 6.46 14.61
N LEU A 735 11.15 5.61 14.66
CA LEU A 735 10.89 4.73 15.81
C LEU A 735 12.02 3.72 16.03
N LEU A 736 12.54 3.14 14.95
CA LEU A 736 13.72 2.26 15.01
C LEU A 736 14.95 3.01 15.51
N GLY A 737 15.20 4.22 14.99
CA GLY A 737 16.30 5.07 15.42
C GLY A 737 16.23 5.44 16.90
N ARG A 738 15.03 5.76 17.39
CA ARG A 738 14.76 6.03 18.82
C ARG A 738 15.02 4.80 19.68
N LYS A 739 14.49 3.64 19.29
CA LYS A 739 14.73 2.37 20.00
C LYS A 739 16.23 2.06 20.10
N LEU A 740 16.96 2.16 18.99
CA LEU A 740 18.40 1.91 18.95
C LEU A 740 19.18 2.91 19.80
N LEU A 741 18.72 4.17 19.86
CA LEU A 741 19.29 5.19 20.73
C LEU A 741 19.04 4.90 22.22
N ASP A 742 17.87 4.38 22.59
CA ASP A 742 17.56 3.94 23.95
C ASP A 742 18.42 2.72 24.34
N GLU A 743 18.65 1.81 23.39
CA GLU A 743 19.46 0.60 23.54
C GLU A 743 20.97 0.83 23.29
N ARG A 744 21.43 2.09 23.21
CA ARG A 744 22.82 2.45 22.84
C ARG A 744 23.92 1.89 23.78
N GLU A 745 23.57 1.50 24.99
CA GLU A 745 24.51 0.91 25.97
C GLU A 745 24.56 -0.62 25.89
N ILE A 746 23.66 -1.26 25.14
CA ILE A 746 23.61 -2.72 25.00
C ILE A 746 24.68 -3.22 24.01
N LYS A 747 24.92 -2.48 22.93
CA LYS A 747 25.90 -2.83 21.90
C LYS A 747 26.55 -1.57 21.32
N TYR A 748 27.87 -1.59 21.15
CA TYR A 748 28.64 -0.44 20.63
C TYR A 748 28.13 0.08 19.28
N GLY A 749 27.70 -0.81 18.38
CA GLY A 749 27.17 -0.43 17.06
C GLY A 749 25.78 0.19 17.05
N ASN A 750 25.02 0.15 18.16
CA ASN A 750 23.64 0.65 18.21
C ASN A 750 23.58 2.16 17.97
N LEU A 751 24.57 2.92 18.43
CA LEU A 751 24.60 4.36 18.27
C LEU A 751 24.78 4.78 16.79
N SER A 752 25.65 4.09 16.05
CA SER A 752 25.80 4.29 14.60
C SER A 752 24.59 3.81 13.81
N ALA A 753 23.93 2.72 14.25
CA ALA A 753 22.69 2.24 13.63
C ALA A 753 21.52 3.21 13.87
N ALA A 754 21.44 3.81 15.07
CA ALA A 754 20.48 4.85 15.40
C ALA A 754 20.66 6.08 14.49
N ILE A 755 21.88 6.59 14.36
CA ILE A 755 22.18 7.73 13.47
C ILE A 755 21.77 7.44 12.03
N ARG A 756 22.07 6.23 11.52
CA ARG A 756 21.67 5.83 10.17
C ARG A 756 20.15 5.87 10.00
N SER A 757 19.41 5.26 10.91
CA SER A 757 17.94 5.19 10.85
C SER A 757 17.31 6.59 10.97
N LEU A 758 17.87 7.46 11.83
CA LEU A 758 17.39 8.85 11.97
C LEU A 758 17.71 9.70 10.73
N LYS A 759 18.87 9.50 10.08
CA LYS A 759 19.17 10.13 8.79
C LYS A 759 18.22 9.68 7.68
N GLU A 760 17.89 8.41 7.67
CA GLU A 760 16.94 7.84 6.71
C GLU A 760 15.53 8.46 6.90
N ALA A 761 15.06 8.58 8.14
CA ALA A 761 13.81 9.25 8.45
C ALA A 761 13.80 10.72 8.00
N GLU A 762 14.91 11.44 8.18
CA GLU A 762 15.06 12.82 7.71
C GLU A 762 15.00 12.93 6.19
N ILE A 763 15.69 12.03 5.46
CA ILE A 763 15.68 11.98 4.00
C ILE A 763 14.25 11.78 3.48
N TYR A 764 13.48 10.87 4.09
CA TYR A 764 12.09 10.64 3.68
C TYR A 764 11.18 11.86 3.89
N LEU A 765 11.44 12.64 4.95
CA LEU A 765 10.66 13.84 5.24
C LEU A 765 11.14 15.09 4.49
N GLU A 766 12.27 15.02 3.79
CA GLU A 766 12.91 16.18 3.17
C GLU A 766 11.98 16.89 2.16
N THR A 767 11.19 16.12 1.42
CA THR A 767 10.25 16.61 0.38
C THR A 767 8.79 16.68 0.84
N VAL A 768 8.51 16.31 2.09
CA VAL A 768 7.15 16.31 2.66
C VAL A 768 6.88 17.67 3.31
N GLU A 769 5.75 18.30 2.96
CA GLU A 769 5.25 19.51 3.61
C GLU A 769 3.73 19.40 3.86
N PRO A 770 3.21 19.84 5.03
CA PRO A 770 3.98 20.31 6.19
C PRO A 770 4.78 19.18 6.85
N LYS A 771 5.91 19.52 7.48
CA LYS A 771 6.67 18.58 8.30
C LYS A 771 5.77 17.98 9.41
N PRO A 772 5.89 16.66 9.71
CA PRO A 772 5.12 16.04 10.78
C PRO A 772 5.56 16.56 12.15
N GLU A 773 4.68 16.43 13.16
CA GLU A 773 4.90 16.98 14.50
C GLU A 773 6.22 16.52 15.16
N TYR A 774 6.62 15.27 14.92
CA TYR A 774 7.85 14.67 15.47
C TYR A 774 9.13 15.09 14.75
N TYR A 775 9.06 15.88 13.67
CA TYR A 775 10.25 16.26 12.89
C TYR A 775 11.29 17.03 13.73
N GLY A 776 10.84 17.91 14.63
CA GLY A 776 11.73 18.62 15.55
C GLY A 776 12.49 17.67 16.48
N GLU A 777 11.80 16.66 17.01
CA GLU A 777 12.40 15.63 17.88
C GLU A 777 13.36 14.72 17.11
N LEU A 778 13.03 14.38 15.86
CA LEU A 778 13.90 13.62 14.97
C LEU A 778 15.25 14.33 14.79
N ILE A 779 15.24 15.62 14.45
CA ILE A 779 16.46 16.41 14.23
C ILE A 779 17.29 16.51 15.52
N SER A 780 16.64 16.74 16.67
CA SER A 780 17.31 16.77 17.97
C SER A 780 17.95 15.42 18.30
N ALA A 781 17.19 14.33 18.18
CA ALA A 781 17.67 12.98 18.48
C ALA A 781 18.85 12.58 17.60
N LYS A 782 18.82 12.94 16.31
CA LYS A 782 19.93 12.71 15.38
C LYS A 782 21.18 13.47 15.81
N SER A 783 21.05 14.77 16.09
CA SER A 783 22.17 15.61 16.52
C SER A 783 22.76 15.14 17.84
N ASP A 784 21.93 14.71 18.79
CA ASP A 784 22.37 14.17 20.07
C ASP A 784 23.12 12.85 19.88
N ALA A 785 22.60 11.94 19.04
CA ALA A 785 23.25 10.68 18.74
C ALA A 785 24.63 10.88 18.08
N GLU A 786 24.76 11.82 17.13
CA GLU A 786 26.04 12.16 16.49
C GLU A 786 27.04 12.73 17.48
N ARG A 787 26.60 13.62 18.39
CA ARG A 787 27.46 14.15 19.47
C ARG A 787 27.96 13.03 20.37
N MET A 788 27.06 12.16 20.83
CA MET A 788 27.40 11.02 21.69
C MET A 788 28.36 10.04 21.00
N LEU A 789 28.21 9.81 19.69
CA LEU A 789 29.11 8.94 18.94
C LEU A 789 30.51 9.53 18.89
N ASN A 790 30.62 10.84 18.65
CA ASN A 790 31.91 11.52 18.64
C ASN A 790 32.58 11.47 20.03
N GLU A 791 31.82 11.71 21.11
CA GLU A 791 32.34 11.62 22.48
C GLU A 791 32.85 10.20 22.81
N LYS A 792 32.06 9.16 22.50
CA LYS A 792 32.48 7.76 22.71
C LYS A 792 33.69 7.40 21.85
N TYR A 793 33.73 7.87 20.61
CA TYR A 793 34.86 7.66 19.72
C TYR A 793 36.14 8.29 20.29
N GLU A 794 36.09 9.55 20.73
CA GLU A 794 37.26 10.25 21.29
C GLU A 794 37.80 9.57 22.55
N ASP A 795 36.91 9.14 23.47
CA ASP A 795 37.33 8.39 24.67
C ASP A 795 38.01 7.07 24.32
N GLN A 796 37.41 6.28 23.41
CA GLN A 796 38.00 5.01 23.01
C GLN A 796 39.29 5.19 22.21
N ASN A 797 39.35 6.20 21.35
CA ASN A 797 40.56 6.54 20.60
C ASN A 797 41.69 6.99 21.54
N PHE A 798 41.37 7.73 22.60
CA PHE A 798 42.34 8.08 23.64
C PHE A 798 42.89 6.84 24.36
N ARG A 799 42.02 5.92 24.78
CA ARG A 799 42.41 4.66 25.44
C ARG A 799 43.28 3.78 24.53
N ALA A 800 42.87 3.59 23.27
CA ALA A 800 43.64 2.87 22.27
C ALA A 800 45.03 3.50 22.06
N SER A 801 45.08 4.84 21.91
CA SER A 801 46.34 5.58 21.72
C SER A 801 47.26 5.54 22.95
N ARG A 802 46.70 5.50 24.16
CA ARG A 802 47.46 5.34 25.40
C ARG A 802 48.04 3.92 25.51
N ALA A 803 47.23 2.89 25.25
CA ALA A 803 47.67 1.49 25.30
C ALA A 803 48.80 1.21 24.27
N ILE A 804 48.70 1.78 23.07
CA ILE A 804 49.78 1.72 22.06
C ILE A 804 51.07 2.36 22.59
N ARG A 805 50.98 3.55 23.20
CA ARG A 805 52.15 4.27 23.78
C ARG A 805 52.80 3.48 24.92
N LEU A 806 52.00 2.81 25.75
CA LEU A 806 52.47 1.97 26.85
C LEU A 806 52.91 0.56 26.40
N ARG A 807 52.78 0.23 25.11
CA ARG A 807 53.09 -1.10 24.52
C ARG A 807 52.23 -2.24 25.11
N GLU A 808 51.02 -1.91 25.55
CA GLU A 808 50.00 -2.84 26.04
C GLU A 808 49.18 -3.39 24.86
N TRP A 809 49.82 -4.24 24.04
CA TRP A 809 49.29 -4.59 22.72
C TRP A 809 47.93 -5.29 22.73
N GLU A 810 47.66 -6.16 23.70
CA GLU A 810 46.36 -6.83 23.83
C GLU A 810 45.24 -5.84 24.17
N GLN A 811 45.53 -4.86 25.03
CA GLN A 811 44.57 -3.82 25.36
C GLN A 811 44.33 -2.90 24.16
N ALA A 812 45.40 -2.47 23.49
CA ALA A 812 45.29 -1.67 22.26
C ALA A 812 44.43 -2.37 21.18
N ALA A 813 44.60 -3.69 21.00
CA ALA A 813 43.80 -4.46 20.06
C ALA A 813 42.31 -4.48 20.42
N ARG A 814 41.98 -4.68 21.71
CA ARG A 814 40.59 -4.64 22.20
C ARG A 814 39.94 -3.27 22.00
N GLU A 815 40.61 -2.19 22.40
CA GLU A 815 40.05 -0.83 22.26
C GLU A 815 39.86 -0.45 20.79
N LEU A 816 40.78 -0.84 19.90
CA LEU A 816 40.63 -0.62 18.46
C LEU A 816 39.49 -1.44 17.86
N GLN A 817 39.23 -2.66 18.34
CA GLN A 817 38.05 -3.44 17.93
C GLN A 817 36.75 -2.75 18.34
N ILE A 818 36.69 -2.18 19.55
CA ILE A 818 35.51 -1.42 20.00
C ILE A 818 35.27 -0.19 19.11
N ILE A 819 36.33 0.50 18.66
CA ILE A 819 36.19 1.62 17.70
C ILE A 819 35.60 1.14 16.37
N LEU A 820 35.99 -0.04 15.88
CA LEU A 820 35.43 -0.62 14.65
C LEU A 820 33.97 -1.05 14.80
N GLU A 821 33.53 -1.38 16.01
CA GLU A 821 32.12 -1.63 16.30
C GLU A 821 31.32 -0.34 16.46
N LEU A 822 31.90 0.68 17.12
CA LEU A 822 31.30 2.01 17.26
C LEU A 822 31.09 2.67 15.89
N VAL A 823 32.07 2.60 15.00
CA VAL A 823 32.03 3.20 13.66
C VAL A 823 32.21 2.09 12.63
N PRO A 824 31.15 1.33 12.28
CA PRO A 824 31.27 0.16 11.40
C PRO A 824 31.43 0.51 9.91
N ASP A 825 31.08 1.74 9.52
CA ASP A 825 31.18 2.19 8.14
C ASP A 825 32.64 2.24 7.66
N ARG A 826 32.91 1.57 6.54
CA ARG A 826 34.26 1.46 5.96
C ARG A 826 34.70 2.73 5.24
N SER A 827 33.77 3.56 4.77
CA SER A 827 34.09 4.86 4.17
C SER A 827 34.44 5.93 5.19
N ASP A 828 34.12 5.72 6.47
CA ASP A 828 34.45 6.69 7.52
C ASP A 828 35.97 6.71 7.79
N PRO A 829 36.63 7.88 7.72
CA PRO A 829 38.06 8.01 7.99
C PRO A 829 38.48 7.41 9.34
N ARG A 830 37.63 7.51 10.37
CA ARG A 830 37.87 6.98 11.72
C ARG A 830 38.00 5.46 11.72
N ASN A 831 37.16 4.77 10.93
CA ASN A 831 37.23 3.33 10.76
C ASN A 831 38.52 2.92 10.04
N SER A 832 38.86 3.63 8.96
CA SER A 832 40.06 3.35 8.17
C SER A 832 41.35 3.49 9.00
N ASP A 833 41.43 4.53 9.85
CA ASP A 833 42.54 4.72 10.79
C ASP A 833 42.61 3.59 11.83
N ALA A 834 41.49 3.27 12.47
CA ALA A 834 41.42 2.22 13.49
C ALA A 834 41.82 0.84 12.94
N ARG A 835 41.38 0.48 11.72
CA ARG A 835 41.80 -0.77 11.05
C ARG A 835 43.29 -0.81 10.78
N LYS A 836 43.85 0.28 10.25
CA LYS A 836 45.28 0.38 9.97
C LYS A 836 46.11 0.20 11.23
N ARG A 837 45.70 0.84 12.33
CA ARG A 837 46.35 0.72 13.64
C ARG A 837 46.19 -0.68 14.24
N LEU A 838 45.04 -1.31 14.06
CA LEU A 838 44.80 -2.68 14.56
C LEU A 838 45.72 -3.69 13.87
N LEU A 839 45.93 -3.54 12.56
CA LEU A 839 46.87 -4.38 11.80
C LEU A 839 48.32 -4.23 12.31
N ASP A 840 48.78 -3.00 12.57
CA ASP A 840 50.11 -2.75 13.15
C ASP A 840 50.24 -3.40 14.54
N VAL A 841 49.24 -3.21 15.41
CA VAL A 841 49.21 -3.82 16.75
C VAL A 841 49.25 -5.35 16.68
N GLN A 842 48.45 -5.96 15.79
CA GLN A 842 48.42 -7.41 15.60
C GLN A 842 49.74 -7.96 15.06
N SER A 843 50.43 -7.23 14.18
CA SER A 843 51.78 -7.60 13.71
C SER A 843 52.77 -7.64 14.86
N ARG A 844 52.80 -6.59 15.70
CA ARG A 844 53.69 -6.50 16.88
C ARG A 844 53.39 -7.55 17.94
N MET A 845 52.14 -8.00 18.06
CA MET A 845 51.76 -9.12 18.93
C MET A 845 52.31 -10.46 18.44
N LYS A 846 52.39 -10.66 17.12
CA LYS A 846 52.96 -11.88 16.52
C LYS A 846 54.49 -11.93 16.65
N GLU A 847 55.17 -10.79 16.60
CA GLU A 847 56.63 -10.71 16.79
C GLU A 847 57.09 -10.93 18.24
N LYS A 848 56.16 -10.86 19.20
CA LYS A 848 56.42 -11.00 20.64
C LYS A 848 56.12 -12.41 21.19
N LYS A 849 55.49 -13.26 20.37
CA LYS A 849 55.28 -14.70 20.61
C LYS A 849 56.38 -15.48 19.91
#